data_AF-A0AAQ3L0G3-F1
#
_entry.id   AF-A0AAQ3L0G3-F1
#
_cell.length_a   1.000
_cell.length_b   1.000
_cell.length_c   1.000
_cell.angle_alpha   90.00
_cell.angle_beta   90.00
_cell.angle_gamma   90.00
#
_symmetry.space_group_name_H-M   'P 1'
#
loop_
_entity.id
_entity.type
_entity.pdbx_description
1 polymer ?
#
loop_
_entity_poly.entity_id
_entity_poly.type
_entity_poly.pdbx_seq_one_letter_code
_entity_poly.pdbx_strand_id
1 'polypeptide(L)'
;MISQFFVLSQRGDNIVFRDYRGEVPKGSAEIFFRKVKFWKEDEEEEAPPVFNADGVNYIHVKVAGLFFVATTRVNVSPSLVLELLQRIARVTKDYLGVLNEDSLRKNFVLVYELLDEVIDFGYPQTTSTEVLKSYVFNEPIVVDAAHMPPLGPASMFMQGTKRMPGTAVTKSVVATEAGGRKREEIFVDIIEKISVTFSSSGYILTSEIDGTIQMKSYLTGNPEIRLALNEELSIGRGGGSVYDYRSSAGGGAVILDDCNFHESVRLDSFDVDRTLTLIPPDGEFAVMNYRMTQEFKPPFRVNALIEEAGQLKAEVIIKVRADFSASVTANTITVQMPVPTYTARVSFELESGAVGQTTDFKEGAKRLEWSLKKIVGGAEHTLRAKLTFSQESHGNLTREAGPVNMNFTIPMYNASKLQVRYLQIAKKSPSYNPYRWLEIFNPMDYAAEGDGVTDDSLPLEDAWDSACEHHAPAIFLIPAKTIFLAGPVTFAGPCRVTPQVQIRGILKAVKSMNSFRNPGWIEFKHLNGLHISGGGILDGQGAASWNIQPTKTKNRPLSLRFLKVSNTTVHNLTLINSKGFHINIQQSSSVRINSLHIWAPADSPNTDGIHISRSDNVRITSTKIGTGDDCISIGEGSTNVLIQGVSCGPGHGIR
;
A
#
# COMPACT_ATOMS: atom_id res chain seq x y z
N MET A 1 -8.84 37.09 -16.98
CA MET A 1 -8.45 35.88 -16.24
C MET A 1 -7.96 36.34 -14.87
N ILE A 2 -6.85 35.83 -14.31
CA ILE A 2 -6.36 36.27 -13.00
C ILE A 2 -5.79 37.69 -13.12
N SER A 3 -6.13 38.58 -12.20
CA SER A 3 -5.65 39.97 -12.17
C SER A 3 -4.40 40.09 -11.28
N GLN A 4 -4.48 39.64 -10.03
CA GLN A 4 -3.34 39.65 -9.10
C GLN A 4 -3.20 38.30 -8.42
N PHE A 5 -1.97 37.95 -8.06
CA PHE A 5 -1.63 36.83 -7.19
C PHE A 5 -0.80 37.35 -6.00
N PHE A 6 -1.11 36.88 -4.80
CA PHE A 6 -0.29 37.19 -3.64
C PHE A 6 -0.30 36.08 -2.58
N VAL A 7 0.76 36.04 -1.79
CA VAL A 7 0.93 35.11 -0.67
C VAL A 7 1.06 35.90 0.63
N LEU A 8 0.19 35.63 1.60
CA LEU A 8 0.20 36.28 2.91
C LEU A 8 0.62 35.33 4.04
N SER A 9 1.29 35.89 5.05
CA SER A 9 1.52 35.22 6.34
C SER A 9 0.21 35.06 7.11
N GLN A 10 0.21 34.26 8.19
CA GLN A 10 -0.92 34.17 9.13
C GLN A 10 -1.27 35.53 9.77
N ARG A 11 -0.31 36.44 9.81
CA ARG A 11 -0.45 37.78 10.38
C ARG A 11 -0.93 38.81 9.35
N GLY A 12 -1.03 38.42 8.08
CA GLY A 12 -1.44 39.29 6.97
C GLY A 12 -0.28 40.00 6.28
N ASP A 13 0.97 39.66 6.60
CA ASP A 13 2.13 40.26 5.95
C ASP A 13 2.23 39.78 4.50
N ASN A 14 2.46 40.71 3.59
CA ASN A 14 2.66 40.39 2.19
C ASN A 14 4.06 39.80 1.98
N ILE A 15 4.13 38.54 1.53
CA ILE A 15 5.39 37.83 1.26
C ILE A 15 5.71 37.90 -0.23
N VAL A 16 4.70 37.65 -1.07
CA VAL A 16 4.82 37.64 -2.53
C VAL A 16 3.63 38.39 -3.10
N PHE A 17 3.87 39.28 -4.07
CA PHE A 17 2.79 40.01 -4.74
C PHE A 17 3.13 40.23 -6.20
N ARG A 18 2.24 39.76 -7.08
CA ARG A 18 2.35 39.92 -8.52
C ARG A 18 1.03 40.46 -9.08
N ASP A 19 1.11 41.57 -9.80
CA ASP A 19 -0.01 42.13 -10.54
C ASP A 19 0.22 41.88 -12.03
N TYR A 20 -0.65 41.07 -12.63
CA TYR A 20 -0.54 40.68 -14.04
C TYR A 20 -1.30 41.62 -14.98
N ARG A 21 -2.27 42.40 -14.46
CA ARG A 21 -3.22 43.17 -15.30
C ARG A 21 -3.38 44.64 -14.93
N GLY A 22 -3.05 45.03 -13.71
CA GLY A 22 -3.23 46.40 -13.22
C GLY A 22 -4.70 46.83 -13.06
N GLU A 23 -5.64 45.88 -13.10
CA GLU A 23 -7.08 46.16 -13.08
C GLU A 23 -7.66 46.29 -11.65
N VAL A 24 -6.99 45.71 -10.66
CA VAL A 24 -7.47 45.64 -9.26
C VAL A 24 -6.82 46.77 -8.45
N PRO A 25 -7.59 47.51 -7.61
CA PRO A 25 -7.04 48.59 -6.80
C PRO A 25 -5.91 48.16 -5.87
N LYS A 26 -5.00 49.09 -5.57
CA LYS A 26 -3.97 48.88 -4.54
C LYS A 26 -4.62 48.60 -3.19
N GLY A 27 -3.99 47.76 -2.37
CA GLY A 27 -4.48 47.38 -1.04
C GLY A 27 -5.42 46.17 -1.01
N SER A 28 -5.60 45.47 -2.14
CA SER A 28 -6.41 44.23 -2.23
C SER A 28 -5.99 43.17 -1.21
N ALA A 29 -4.69 43.00 -0.95
CA ALA A 29 -4.16 42.10 0.07
C ALA A 29 -4.64 42.43 1.50
N GLU A 30 -4.66 43.72 1.87
CA GLU A 30 -5.13 44.18 3.18
C GLU A 30 -6.65 44.01 3.31
N ILE A 31 -7.40 44.31 2.25
CA ILE A 31 -8.85 44.11 2.19
C ILE A 31 -9.18 42.63 2.38
N PHE A 32 -8.50 41.75 1.64
CA PHE A 32 -8.63 40.30 1.78
C PHE A 32 -8.38 39.85 3.22
N PHE A 33 -7.24 40.22 3.80
CA PHE A 33 -6.87 39.77 5.13
C PHE A 33 -7.86 40.25 6.20
N ARG A 34 -8.30 41.50 6.11
CA ARG A 34 -9.32 42.05 7.02
C ARG A 34 -10.65 41.28 6.89
N LYS A 35 -11.09 40.99 5.65
CA LYS A 35 -12.33 40.24 5.41
C LYS A 35 -12.23 38.82 5.96
N VAL A 36 -11.14 38.09 5.65
CA VAL A 36 -10.96 36.71 6.12
C VAL A 36 -10.82 36.62 7.64
N LYS A 37 -10.10 37.54 8.27
CA LYS A 37 -9.86 37.53 9.72
C LYS A 37 -11.09 37.93 10.54
N PHE A 38 -11.92 38.82 10.00
CA PHE A 38 -13.10 39.34 10.68
C PHE A 38 -14.38 38.97 9.92
N TRP A 39 -14.40 37.76 9.35
CA TRP A 39 -15.57 37.24 8.68
C TRP A 39 -16.72 37.13 9.70
N LYS A 40 -17.87 37.71 9.35
CA LYS A 40 -19.08 37.75 10.21
C LYS A 40 -20.35 37.62 9.37
N GLU A 41 -20.23 37.22 8.11
CA GLU A 41 -21.37 36.99 7.23
C GLU A 41 -21.88 35.57 7.51
N ASP A 42 -23.20 35.44 7.74
CA ASP A 42 -23.95 34.17 7.86
C ASP A 42 -23.61 33.22 9.04
N GLU A 43 -23.27 33.74 10.22
CA GLU A 43 -22.99 32.94 11.45
C GLU A 43 -21.81 31.96 11.34
N GLU A 44 -21.06 31.97 10.24
CA GLU A 44 -19.85 31.16 10.04
C GLU A 44 -18.61 31.84 10.65
N GLU A 45 -17.77 31.07 11.36
CA GLU A 45 -16.54 31.56 12.00
C GLU A 45 -15.37 31.72 11.02
N GLU A 46 -15.44 31.15 9.81
CA GLU A 46 -14.39 31.18 8.80
C GLU A 46 -14.90 31.69 7.44
N ALA A 47 -14.07 32.46 6.73
CA ALA A 47 -14.42 32.96 5.41
C ALA A 47 -14.41 31.85 4.35
N PRO A 48 -15.36 31.87 3.40
CA PRO A 48 -15.39 30.89 2.32
C PRO A 48 -14.14 31.00 1.42
N PRO A 49 -13.75 29.92 0.73
CA PRO A 49 -12.59 29.93 -0.19
C PRO A 49 -12.72 30.93 -1.34
N VAL A 50 -13.95 31.34 -1.66
CA VAL A 50 -14.27 32.28 -2.74
C VAL A 50 -15.28 33.28 -2.19
N PHE A 51 -14.98 34.57 -2.32
CA PHE A 51 -15.92 35.64 -1.99
C PHE A 51 -15.71 36.87 -2.87
N ASN A 52 -16.70 37.74 -2.94
CA ASN A 52 -16.61 39.02 -3.64
C ASN A 52 -16.53 40.17 -2.62
N ALA A 53 -15.62 41.11 -2.84
CA ALA A 53 -15.60 42.37 -2.11
C ALA A 53 -15.30 43.52 -3.09
N ASP A 54 -16.17 44.53 -3.09
CA ASP A 54 -16.04 45.75 -3.90
C ASP A 54 -15.83 45.47 -5.40
N GLY A 55 -16.53 44.47 -5.95
CA GLY A 55 -16.41 44.09 -7.36
C GLY A 55 -15.13 43.33 -7.72
N VAL A 56 -14.39 42.87 -6.72
CA VAL A 56 -13.21 42.00 -6.88
C VAL A 56 -13.53 40.64 -6.28
N ASN A 57 -13.39 39.58 -7.08
CA ASN A 57 -13.49 38.21 -6.60
C ASN A 57 -12.14 37.81 -5.99
N TYR A 58 -12.16 37.36 -4.75
CA TYR A 58 -11.03 36.78 -4.03
C TYR A 58 -11.21 35.27 -4.00
N ILE A 59 -10.17 34.55 -4.42
CA ILE A 59 -10.13 33.09 -4.43
C ILE A 59 -8.87 32.69 -3.68
N HIS A 60 -8.99 31.89 -2.62
CA HIS A 60 -7.86 31.57 -1.76
C HIS A 60 -7.82 30.12 -1.29
N VAL A 61 -6.61 29.67 -0.98
CA VAL A 61 -6.34 28.40 -0.29
C VAL A 61 -5.33 28.65 0.82
N LYS A 62 -5.47 27.92 1.93
CA LYS A 62 -4.54 27.97 3.06
C LYS A 62 -3.63 26.75 3.03
N VAL A 63 -2.34 26.94 2.76
CA VAL A 63 -1.35 25.85 2.64
C VAL A 63 -0.16 26.14 3.56
N ALA A 64 0.21 25.19 4.42
CA ALA A 64 1.27 25.35 5.41
C ALA A 64 1.12 26.61 6.31
N GLY A 65 -0.14 27.01 6.56
CA GLY A 65 -0.46 28.22 7.32
C GLY A 65 -0.31 29.53 6.53
N LEU A 66 0.00 29.50 5.24
CA LEU A 66 0.09 30.66 4.37
C LEU A 66 -1.17 30.78 3.53
N PHE A 67 -1.60 32.01 3.23
CA PHE A 67 -2.72 32.26 2.32
C PHE A 67 -2.19 32.48 0.91
N PHE A 68 -2.54 31.60 -0.02
CA PHE A 68 -2.32 31.78 -1.46
C PHE A 68 -3.60 32.34 -2.06
N VAL A 69 -3.52 33.52 -2.66
CA VAL A 69 -4.70 34.27 -3.08
C VAL A 69 -4.56 34.72 -4.52
N ALA A 70 -5.62 34.52 -5.30
CA ALA A 70 -5.78 35.12 -6.62
C ALA A 70 -6.99 36.06 -6.59
N THR A 71 -6.88 37.18 -7.30
CA THR A 71 -7.99 38.11 -7.50
C THR A 71 -8.36 38.22 -8.97
N THR A 72 -9.63 38.50 -9.23
CA THR A 72 -10.15 38.70 -10.60
C THR A 72 -11.38 39.60 -10.56
N ARG A 73 -11.52 40.47 -11.57
CA ARG A 73 -12.73 41.28 -11.81
C ARG A 73 -13.70 40.65 -12.80
N VAL A 74 -13.25 39.61 -13.51
CA VAL A 74 -14.06 38.91 -14.50
C VAL A 74 -14.56 37.58 -13.96
N ASN A 75 -15.66 37.09 -14.54
CA ASN A 75 -16.21 35.79 -14.21
C ASN A 75 -15.27 34.67 -14.71
N VAL A 76 -14.67 33.94 -13.78
CA VAL A 76 -13.80 32.79 -14.05
C VAL A 76 -14.27 31.61 -13.22
N SER A 77 -14.03 30.39 -13.69
CA SER A 77 -14.34 29.19 -12.92
C SER A 77 -13.55 29.19 -11.60
N PRO A 78 -14.21 29.21 -10.42
CA PRO A 78 -13.51 29.18 -9.15
C PRO A 78 -12.69 27.90 -8.97
N SER A 79 -13.19 26.76 -9.46
CA SER A 79 -12.50 25.46 -9.38
C SER A 79 -11.15 25.47 -10.11
N LEU A 80 -11.07 26.13 -11.26
CA LEU A 80 -9.81 26.28 -12.01
C LEU A 80 -8.77 27.05 -11.19
N VAL A 81 -9.18 28.15 -10.57
CA VAL A 81 -8.26 29.00 -9.80
C VAL A 81 -7.87 28.33 -8.48
N LEU A 82 -8.79 27.64 -7.81
CA LEU A 82 -8.49 26.88 -6.60
C LEU A 82 -7.46 25.77 -6.86
N GLU A 83 -7.64 25.00 -7.94
CA GLU A 83 -6.67 23.97 -8.35
C GLU A 83 -5.32 24.60 -8.71
N LEU A 84 -5.31 25.71 -9.46
CA LEU A 84 -4.08 26.41 -9.81
C LEU A 84 -3.31 26.88 -8.56
N LEU A 85 -4.00 27.48 -7.59
CA LEU A 85 -3.37 27.95 -6.34
C LEU A 85 -2.76 26.79 -5.55
N GLN A 86 -3.44 25.64 -5.49
CA GLN A 86 -2.88 24.43 -4.87
C GLN A 86 -1.65 23.92 -5.63
N ARG A 87 -1.69 23.91 -6.97
CA ARG A 87 -0.54 23.51 -7.79
C ARG A 87 0.65 24.46 -7.64
N ILE A 88 0.42 25.77 -7.61
CA ILE A 88 1.48 26.76 -7.35
C ILE A 88 2.13 26.51 -5.99
N ALA A 89 1.34 26.25 -4.94
CA ALA A 89 1.87 25.94 -3.62
C ALA A 89 2.71 24.64 -3.63
N ARG A 90 2.27 23.60 -4.35
CA ARG A 90 3.02 22.33 -4.51
C ARG A 90 4.32 22.52 -5.29
N VAL A 91 4.27 23.16 -6.46
CA VAL A 91 5.48 23.47 -7.26
C VAL A 91 6.46 24.30 -6.44
N THR A 92 5.98 25.32 -5.72
CA THR A 92 6.83 26.12 -4.84
C THR A 92 7.47 25.25 -3.76
N LYS A 93 6.70 24.38 -3.10
CA LYS A 93 7.24 23.41 -2.12
C LYS A 93 8.29 22.49 -2.75
N ASP A 94 8.07 21.99 -3.96
CA ASP A 94 9.00 21.09 -4.65
C ASP A 94 10.33 21.78 -5.00
N TYR A 95 10.28 23.04 -5.43
CA TYR A 95 11.49 23.83 -5.69
C TYR A 95 12.22 24.25 -4.41
N LEU A 96 11.50 24.66 -3.37
CA LEU A 96 12.10 25.13 -2.12
C LEU A 96 12.47 24.00 -1.15
N GLY A 97 11.89 22.81 -1.34
CA GLY A 97 11.94 21.67 -0.43
C GLY A 97 10.98 21.78 0.75
N VAL A 98 10.96 22.93 1.43
CA VAL A 98 10.02 23.24 2.52
C VAL A 98 9.20 24.46 2.13
N LEU A 99 7.91 24.43 2.42
CA LEU A 99 7.02 25.58 2.25
C LEU A 99 6.63 26.16 3.61
N ASN A 100 7.22 27.30 3.95
CA ASN A 100 6.90 28.12 5.12
C ASN A 100 7.28 29.59 4.86
N GLU A 101 6.95 30.48 5.80
CA GLU A 101 7.24 31.92 5.66
C GLU A 101 8.73 32.22 5.45
N ASP A 102 9.64 31.56 6.17
CA ASP A 102 11.09 31.80 6.08
C ASP A 102 11.65 31.34 4.72
N SER A 103 11.25 30.16 4.25
CA SER A 103 11.65 29.60 2.96
C SER A 103 11.21 30.47 1.78
N LEU A 104 9.97 31.01 1.81
CA LEU A 104 9.50 31.93 0.77
C LEU A 104 10.25 33.25 0.80
N ARG A 105 10.47 33.83 1.98
CA ARG A 105 11.17 35.11 2.13
C ARG A 105 12.63 35.02 1.68
N LYS A 106 13.32 33.92 1.97
CA LYS A 106 14.70 33.70 1.50
C LYS A 106 14.78 33.45 0.00
N ASN A 107 13.76 32.83 -0.59
CA ASN A 107 13.74 32.41 -1.99
C ASN A 107 12.82 33.27 -2.88
N PHE A 108 12.55 34.53 -2.52
CA PHE A 108 11.56 35.34 -3.23
C PHE A 108 11.88 35.50 -4.73
N VAL A 109 13.17 35.60 -5.11
CA VAL A 109 13.61 35.70 -6.51
C VAL A 109 13.17 34.46 -7.31
N LEU A 110 13.47 33.27 -6.79
CA LEU A 110 13.06 31.99 -7.38
C LEU A 110 11.54 31.86 -7.46
N VAL A 111 10.82 32.32 -6.43
CA VAL A 111 9.35 32.29 -6.43
C VAL A 111 8.78 33.24 -7.50
N TYR A 112 9.34 34.43 -7.71
CA TYR A 112 8.91 35.31 -8.79
C TYR A 112 9.19 34.74 -10.18
N GLU A 113 10.35 34.11 -10.36
CA GLU A 113 10.70 33.40 -11.60
C GLU A 113 9.69 32.27 -11.89
N LEU A 114 9.36 31.45 -10.88
CA LEU A 114 8.33 30.42 -11.00
C LEU A 114 6.96 31.02 -11.37
N LEU A 115 6.56 32.13 -10.75
CA LEU A 115 5.26 32.75 -11.02
C LEU A 115 5.17 33.30 -12.44
N ASP A 116 6.24 33.90 -12.95
CA ASP A 116 6.28 34.45 -14.30
C ASP A 116 6.22 33.34 -15.38
N GLU A 117 6.76 32.15 -15.09
CA GLU A 117 6.63 30.98 -15.99
C GLU A 117 5.30 30.24 -15.83
N VAL A 118 4.68 30.27 -14.65
CA VAL A 118 3.39 29.60 -14.39
C VAL A 118 2.21 30.43 -14.90
N ILE A 119 2.27 31.76 -14.79
CA ILE A 119 1.18 32.67 -15.16
C ILE A 119 1.72 33.80 -16.04
N ASP A 120 1.23 33.86 -17.28
CA ASP A 120 1.48 35.00 -18.17
C ASP A 120 0.21 35.80 -18.40
N PHE A 121 0.25 37.11 -18.11
CA PHE A 121 -0.88 38.03 -18.23
C PHE A 121 -2.21 37.53 -17.60
N GLY A 122 -2.08 36.77 -16.51
CA GLY A 122 -3.19 36.16 -15.78
C GLY A 122 -3.69 34.84 -16.33
N TYR A 123 -3.09 34.32 -17.39
CA TYR A 123 -3.39 33.02 -18.01
C TYR A 123 -2.40 31.97 -17.51
N PRO A 124 -2.89 30.85 -16.93
CA PRO A 124 -2.03 29.74 -16.54
C PRO A 124 -1.36 29.12 -17.78
N GLN A 125 -0.04 28.91 -17.72
CA GLN A 125 0.76 28.33 -18.79
C GLN A 125 1.10 26.87 -18.48
N THR A 126 2.06 26.65 -17.58
CA THR A 126 2.50 25.32 -17.15
C THR A 126 2.66 25.25 -15.64
N THR A 127 2.23 24.15 -15.05
CA THR A 127 2.43 23.85 -13.62
C THR A 127 3.28 22.59 -13.42
N SER A 128 3.91 22.09 -14.48
CA SER A 128 4.75 20.88 -14.40
C SER A 128 6.14 21.25 -13.92
N THR A 129 6.52 20.71 -12.75
CA THR A 129 7.84 20.93 -12.13
C THR A 129 8.98 20.64 -13.12
N GLU A 130 8.87 19.56 -13.90
CA GLU A 130 9.87 19.15 -14.89
C GLU A 130 10.01 20.16 -16.04
N VAL A 131 8.90 20.61 -16.61
CA VAL A 131 8.91 21.58 -17.72
C VAL A 131 9.50 22.91 -17.24
N LEU A 132 9.12 23.34 -16.04
CA LEU A 132 9.63 24.56 -15.41
C LEU A 132 11.14 24.53 -15.17
N LYS A 133 11.75 23.36 -14.97
CA LYS A 133 13.20 23.25 -14.71
C LYS A 133 14.04 23.80 -15.86
N SER A 134 13.50 23.79 -17.08
CA SER A 134 14.20 24.31 -18.25
C SER A 134 14.17 25.84 -18.37
N TYR A 135 13.27 26.51 -17.63
CA TYR A 135 13.05 27.96 -17.68
C TYR A 135 13.44 28.67 -16.37
N VAL A 136 13.64 27.92 -15.28
CA VAL A 136 13.98 28.45 -13.96
C VAL A 136 15.47 28.23 -13.69
N PHE A 137 16.20 29.32 -13.45
CA PHE A 137 17.66 29.30 -13.31
C PHE A 137 18.15 29.52 -11.87
N ASN A 138 17.33 30.09 -10.99
CA ASN A 138 17.76 30.33 -9.61
C ASN A 138 17.79 29.04 -8.79
N GLU A 139 18.90 28.81 -8.08
CA GLU A 139 19.01 27.69 -7.15
C GLU A 139 18.31 28.01 -5.81
N PRO A 140 17.65 27.02 -5.18
CA PRO A 140 16.96 27.23 -3.92
C PRO A 140 17.95 27.34 -2.75
N ILE A 141 17.78 28.38 -1.95
CA ILE A 141 18.38 28.52 -0.62
C ILE A 141 17.67 27.56 0.33
N VAL A 142 18.33 26.45 0.61
CA VAL A 142 17.80 25.40 1.49
C VAL A 142 17.68 25.92 2.92
N VAL A 143 16.45 25.91 3.45
CA VAL A 143 16.16 26.23 4.84
C VAL A 143 16.11 24.95 5.65
N ASP A 144 16.88 24.89 6.74
CA ASP A 144 16.94 23.71 7.59
C ASP A 144 15.59 23.46 8.28
N ALA A 145 15.09 22.24 8.14
CA ALA A 145 13.79 21.80 8.65
C ALA A 145 13.71 21.79 10.19
N ALA A 146 14.84 21.93 10.88
CA ALA A 146 14.96 21.85 12.33
C ALA A 146 14.28 23.00 13.11
N HIS A 147 13.95 24.12 12.45
CA HIS A 147 13.29 25.28 13.09
C HIS A 147 11.76 25.29 12.95
N MET A 148 11.14 24.19 12.52
CA MET A 148 9.69 24.10 12.37
C MET A 148 8.97 23.96 13.72
N PRO A 149 7.93 24.78 14.02
CA PRO A 149 6.87 24.38 14.94
C PRO A 149 6.21 23.11 14.38
N PRO A 150 5.77 22.15 15.22
CA PRO A 150 5.21 20.90 14.75
C PRO A 150 3.95 21.17 13.90
N LEU A 151 4.09 21.05 12.58
CA LEU A 151 3.00 21.10 11.62
C LEU A 151 2.25 19.77 11.71
N GLY A 152 1.22 19.73 12.54
CA GLY A 152 0.24 18.65 12.62
C GLY A 152 0.80 17.27 13.02
N PRO A 153 -0.07 16.24 13.06
CA PRO A 153 0.26 14.91 13.56
C PRO A 153 1.38 14.20 12.78
N ALA A 154 1.66 14.63 11.55
CA ALA A 154 2.68 14.06 10.68
C ALA A 154 4.12 14.43 11.06
N SER A 155 4.33 15.44 11.91
CA SER A 155 5.68 15.89 12.30
C SER A 155 6.29 15.11 13.48
N MET A 156 5.51 14.31 14.21
CA MET A 156 5.95 13.59 15.43
C MET A 156 6.63 12.23 15.18
N PHE A 157 6.91 11.84 13.94
CA PHE A 157 7.45 10.51 13.59
C PHE A 157 8.97 10.32 13.82
N MET A 158 9.65 11.26 14.49
CA MET A 158 11.13 11.40 14.43
C MET A 158 11.97 10.64 15.47
N GLN A 159 11.44 9.72 16.29
CA GLN A 159 12.28 8.92 17.20
C GLN A 159 11.93 7.43 17.21
N GLY A 160 12.77 6.64 16.55
CA GLY A 160 12.75 5.18 16.59
C GLY A 160 13.80 4.59 15.64
N THR A 161 14.79 3.89 16.20
CA THR A 161 15.92 3.28 15.51
C THR A 161 15.48 2.21 14.50
N LYS A 162 16.10 2.23 13.31
CA LYS A 162 15.74 1.57 12.02
C LYS A 162 14.65 2.24 11.16
N ARG A 163 14.45 3.56 11.28
CA ARG A 163 13.61 4.36 10.37
C ARG A 163 14.52 5.28 9.54
N MET A 164 14.38 5.29 8.21
CA MET A 164 14.94 6.41 7.44
C MET A 164 14.14 7.68 7.81
N PRO A 165 14.81 8.80 8.15
CA PRO A 165 14.11 10.00 8.58
C PRO A 165 13.34 10.62 7.41
N GLY A 166 12.19 11.21 7.70
CA GLY A 166 11.31 11.95 6.77
C GLY A 166 11.93 13.21 6.13
N THR A 167 13.25 13.27 6.02
CA THR A 167 13.99 14.28 5.24
C THR A 167 13.58 14.29 3.77
N ALA A 168 12.96 13.23 3.23
CA ALA A 168 12.42 13.23 1.88
C ALA A 168 11.28 14.25 1.69
N VAL A 169 10.52 14.61 2.73
CA VAL A 169 9.40 15.58 2.61
C VAL A 169 9.92 17.01 2.42
N THR A 170 11.10 17.31 2.97
CA THR A 170 11.69 18.66 3.03
C THR A 170 12.76 18.94 1.97
N LYS A 171 13.02 17.98 1.07
CA LYS A 171 14.04 18.09 0.03
C LYS A 171 13.49 18.78 -1.22
N SER A 172 14.30 19.69 -1.75
CA SER A 172 14.08 20.33 -3.05
C SER A 172 14.38 19.35 -4.19
N VAL A 173 13.62 19.46 -5.27
CA VAL A 173 13.79 18.70 -6.52
C VAL A 173 14.90 19.29 -7.42
N VAL A 174 15.41 20.47 -7.09
CA VAL A 174 16.44 21.20 -7.87
C VAL A 174 17.77 21.31 -7.12
N ALA A 175 17.77 21.26 -5.79
CA ALA A 175 19.00 21.35 -5.00
C ALA A 175 19.99 20.21 -5.33
N THR A 176 21.22 20.58 -5.69
CA THR A 176 22.34 19.64 -5.82
C THR A 176 23.00 19.40 -4.46
N GLU A 177 23.31 18.15 -4.14
CA GLU A 177 24.04 17.84 -2.91
C GLU A 177 25.51 18.27 -3.00
N ALA A 178 26.11 18.56 -1.85
CA ALA A 178 27.56 18.75 -1.72
C ALA A 178 28.30 17.50 -2.24
N GLY A 179 28.79 17.56 -3.48
CA GLY A 179 29.42 16.43 -4.18
C GLY A 179 28.87 16.15 -5.59
N GLY A 180 27.86 16.89 -6.07
CA GLY A 180 27.44 16.86 -7.48
C GLY A 180 26.73 15.59 -7.96
N ARG A 181 26.44 14.63 -7.07
CA ARG A 181 25.62 13.44 -7.40
C ARG A 181 24.13 13.75 -7.22
N LYS A 182 23.34 13.60 -8.29
CA LYS A 182 21.87 13.57 -8.21
C LYS A 182 21.42 12.27 -7.54
N ARG A 183 20.46 12.36 -6.61
CA ARG A 183 19.91 11.20 -5.88
C ARG A 183 18.83 10.52 -6.71
N GLU A 184 18.93 9.21 -6.85
CA GLU A 184 17.94 8.38 -7.54
C GLU A 184 17.05 7.69 -6.50
N GLU A 185 16.01 8.38 -6.03
CA GLU A 185 15.10 7.88 -5.00
C GLU A 185 13.64 8.04 -5.41
N ILE A 186 12.79 7.13 -4.94
CA ILE A 186 11.34 7.22 -5.07
C ILE A 186 10.67 6.77 -3.77
N PHE A 187 9.65 7.50 -3.37
CA PHE A 187 8.84 7.22 -2.18
C PHE A 187 7.39 7.03 -2.59
N VAL A 188 6.71 6.09 -1.96
CA VAL A 188 5.28 5.84 -2.16
C VAL A 188 4.63 5.69 -0.79
N ASP A 189 3.65 6.54 -0.53
CA ASP A 189 2.88 6.57 0.71
C ASP A 189 1.41 6.34 0.39
N ILE A 190 0.76 5.45 1.15
CA ILE A 190 -0.69 5.30 1.13
C ILE A 190 -1.25 6.06 2.33
N ILE A 191 -2.03 7.09 2.07
CA ILE A 191 -2.60 7.97 3.10
C ILE A 191 -4.11 7.79 3.10
N GLU A 192 -4.68 7.45 4.25
CA GLU A 192 -6.11 7.22 4.40
C GLU A 192 -6.70 8.17 5.45
N LYS A 193 -7.69 8.96 5.05
CA LYS A 193 -8.54 9.73 5.94
C LYS A 193 -9.78 8.91 6.26
N ILE A 194 -9.89 8.54 7.53
CA ILE A 194 -10.96 7.69 8.05
C ILE A 194 -12.02 8.57 8.70
N SER A 195 -13.25 8.53 8.17
CA SER A 195 -14.41 9.25 8.69
C SER A 195 -15.46 8.24 9.17
N VAL A 196 -15.73 8.19 10.47
CA VAL A 196 -16.72 7.26 11.06
C VAL A 196 -17.61 8.01 12.04
N THR A 197 -18.93 7.85 11.87
CA THR A 197 -19.93 8.38 12.81
C THR A 197 -20.58 7.21 13.53
N PHE A 198 -20.60 7.29 14.86
CA PHE A 198 -21.28 6.31 15.72
C PHE A 198 -22.60 6.87 16.24
N SER A 199 -23.62 6.01 16.36
CA SER A 199 -24.82 6.32 17.14
C SER A 199 -24.49 6.37 18.64
N SER A 200 -25.39 6.94 19.45
CA SER A 200 -25.27 6.90 20.92
C SER A 200 -25.24 5.48 21.51
N SER A 201 -25.76 4.50 20.77
CA SER A 201 -25.71 3.07 21.11
C SER A 201 -24.45 2.34 20.61
N GLY A 202 -23.55 3.04 19.91
CA GLY A 202 -22.28 2.50 19.41
C GLY A 202 -22.39 1.75 18.06
N TYR A 203 -23.52 1.87 17.36
CA TYR A 203 -23.64 1.38 15.98
C TYR A 203 -22.99 2.36 15.01
N ILE A 204 -22.38 1.85 13.94
CA ILE A 204 -21.80 2.69 12.88
C ILE A 204 -22.95 3.23 12.02
N LEU A 205 -23.09 4.55 11.95
CA LEU A 205 -24.08 5.23 11.09
C LEU A 205 -23.50 5.52 9.70
N THR A 206 -22.27 6.04 9.66
CA THR A 206 -21.55 6.32 8.42
C THR A 206 -20.10 5.89 8.57
N SER A 207 -19.52 5.34 7.51
CA SER A 207 -18.13 4.88 7.47
C SER A 207 -17.58 5.14 6.09
N GLU A 208 -16.54 5.96 6.00
CA GLU A 208 -15.91 6.35 4.74
C GLU A 208 -14.39 6.42 4.90
N ILE A 209 -13.69 5.95 3.89
CA ILE A 209 -12.25 6.09 3.72
C ILE A 209 -12.03 6.88 2.44
N ASP A 210 -11.42 8.05 2.58
CA ASP A 210 -10.83 8.80 1.48
C ASP A 210 -9.33 8.50 1.48
N GLY A 211 -8.87 7.79 0.45
CA GLY A 211 -7.49 7.38 0.32
C GLY A 211 -6.76 8.03 -0.84
N THR A 212 -5.46 8.24 -0.65
CA THR A 212 -4.55 8.74 -1.70
C THR A 212 -3.27 7.91 -1.71
N ILE A 213 -2.89 7.42 -2.89
CA ILE A 213 -1.54 6.94 -3.15
C ILE A 213 -0.70 8.14 -3.58
N GLN A 214 0.18 8.59 -2.69
CA GLN A 214 1.08 9.69 -2.93
C GLN A 214 2.46 9.15 -3.34
N MET A 215 3.03 9.72 -4.39
CA MET A 215 4.37 9.38 -4.87
C MET A 215 5.26 10.61 -4.82
N LYS A 216 6.51 10.41 -4.42
CA LYS A 216 7.56 11.42 -4.52
C LYS A 216 8.75 10.88 -5.30
N SER A 217 8.99 11.44 -6.49
CA SER A 217 10.03 10.98 -7.40
C SER A 217 11.20 11.97 -7.48
N TYR A 218 12.41 11.43 -7.39
CA TYR A 218 13.67 12.15 -7.63
C TYR A 218 14.49 11.49 -8.75
N LEU A 219 13.87 10.66 -9.58
CA LEU A 219 14.56 9.85 -10.57
C LEU A 219 14.99 10.69 -11.78
N THR A 220 16.26 10.61 -12.17
CA THR A 220 16.76 11.33 -13.35
C THR A 220 16.21 10.70 -14.64
N GLY A 221 15.64 11.54 -15.50
CA GLY A 221 15.18 11.16 -16.84
C GLY A 221 13.81 10.49 -16.86
N ASN A 222 13.05 10.67 -15.78
CA ASN A 222 11.61 10.37 -15.67
C ASN A 222 11.29 8.98 -16.25
N PRO A 223 11.93 7.92 -15.72
CA PRO A 223 11.75 6.57 -16.26
C PRO A 223 10.30 6.11 -16.07
N GLU A 224 9.80 5.30 -17.00
CA GLU A 224 8.51 4.64 -16.82
C GLU A 224 8.53 3.77 -15.54
N ILE A 225 7.44 3.80 -14.77
CA ILE A 225 7.25 3.05 -13.53
C ILE A 225 6.00 2.19 -13.66
N ARG A 226 6.05 1.00 -13.06
CA ARG A 226 4.89 0.12 -12.89
C ARG A 226 4.64 -0.09 -11.41
N LEU A 227 3.45 0.29 -10.96
CA LEU A 227 2.99 0.16 -9.58
C LEU A 227 1.83 -0.84 -9.55
N ALA A 228 2.04 -2.02 -8.96
CA ALA A 228 1.00 -3.04 -8.87
C ALA A 228 0.29 -3.01 -7.52
N LEU A 229 -1.04 -3.01 -7.57
CA LEU A 229 -1.93 -3.06 -6.41
C LEU A 229 -2.41 -4.50 -6.17
N ASN A 230 -3.33 -4.70 -5.23
CA ASN A 230 -3.94 -6.01 -4.92
C ASN A 230 -4.52 -6.68 -6.19
N GLU A 231 -4.31 -7.98 -6.35
CA GLU A 231 -4.88 -8.75 -7.49
C GLU A 231 -6.41 -8.74 -7.47
N GLU A 232 -6.99 -8.85 -6.27
CA GLU A 232 -8.43 -8.83 -6.03
C GLU A 232 -8.96 -7.42 -5.73
N LEU A 233 -8.42 -6.40 -6.42
CA LEU A 233 -8.96 -5.04 -6.39
C LEU A 233 -10.16 -4.94 -7.35
N SER A 234 -11.30 -4.44 -6.88
CA SER A 234 -12.45 -4.11 -7.71
C SER A 234 -12.89 -2.66 -7.50
N ILE A 235 -13.42 -2.03 -8.55
CA ILE A 235 -13.88 -0.63 -8.55
C ILE A 235 -15.34 -0.60 -8.99
N GLY A 236 -16.15 0.18 -8.26
CA GLY A 236 -17.56 0.38 -8.56
C GLY A 236 -18.47 -0.59 -7.82
N ARG A 237 -19.70 -0.13 -7.55
CA ARG A 237 -20.77 -0.93 -6.92
C ARG A 237 -21.56 -1.82 -7.91
N GLY A 238 -21.01 -2.13 -9.08
CA GLY A 238 -21.76 -2.72 -10.19
C GLY A 238 -21.53 -4.21 -10.47
N GLY A 239 -22.54 -5.06 -10.22
CA GLY A 239 -22.91 -6.14 -11.15
C GLY A 239 -22.69 -7.61 -10.74
N GLY A 240 -22.08 -7.91 -9.60
CA GLY A 240 -22.05 -9.28 -9.06
C GLY A 240 -23.30 -9.56 -8.24
N SER A 241 -24.17 -10.45 -8.74
CA SER A 241 -25.41 -10.88 -8.09
C SER A 241 -25.26 -11.10 -6.58
N VAL A 242 -26.22 -10.57 -5.82
CA VAL A 242 -26.45 -10.74 -4.37
C VAL A 242 -26.82 -12.21 -4.00
N TYR A 243 -26.57 -13.18 -4.90
CA TYR A 243 -26.90 -14.60 -4.74
C TYR A 243 -25.76 -15.58 -5.00
N ASP A 244 -24.49 -15.22 -4.77
CA ASP A 244 -23.41 -16.22 -4.68
C ASP A 244 -23.01 -16.51 -3.22
N TYR A 245 -23.82 -17.34 -2.58
CA TYR A 245 -23.49 -18.05 -1.32
C TYR A 245 -22.43 -19.15 -1.58
N ARG A 246 -21.33 -18.82 -2.25
CA ARG A 246 -20.17 -19.71 -2.46
C ARG A 246 -18.86 -18.94 -2.49
N SER A 247 -18.59 -18.18 -1.45
CA SER A 247 -17.23 -17.79 -1.11
C SER A 247 -17.19 -17.52 0.39
N SER A 248 -16.55 -18.43 1.13
CA SER A 248 -15.97 -18.05 2.41
C SER A 248 -14.88 -17.03 2.08
N ALA A 249 -15.25 -15.75 2.05
CA ALA A 249 -14.36 -14.64 1.73
C ALA A 249 -13.29 -14.56 2.81
N GLY A 250 -12.15 -15.20 2.53
CA GLY A 250 -10.93 -15.06 3.28
C GLY A 250 -10.33 -13.67 3.05
N GLY A 251 -10.80 -12.67 3.79
CA GLY A 251 -9.99 -11.58 4.32
C GLY A 251 -9.12 -10.68 3.41
N GLY A 252 -9.15 -10.76 2.08
CA GLY A 252 -8.16 -10.09 1.19
C GLY A 252 -8.67 -9.23 0.02
N ALA A 253 -9.93 -9.36 -0.40
CA ALA A 253 -10.48 -8.55 -1.50
C ALA A 253 -10.67 -7.09 -1.08
N VAL A 254 -10.22 -6.15 -1.92
CA VAL A 254 -10.35 -4.70 -1.71
C VAL A 254 -11.34 -4.17 -2.74
N ILE A 255 -12.42 -3.54 -2.27
CA ILE A 255 -13.47 -3.01 -3.14
C ILE A 255 -13.56 -1.51 -2.91
N LEU A 256 -13.26 -0.75 -3.97
CA LEU A 256 -13.33 0.71 -3.99
C LEU A 256 -14.65 1.12 -4.64
N ASP A 257 -15.28 2.18 -4.15
CA ASP A 257 -16.49 2.72 -4.80
C ASP A 257 -16.12 3.44 -6.10
N ASP A 258 -15.09 4.28 -6.02
CA ASP A 258 -14.55 5.03 -7.13
C ASP A 258 -13.06 5.32 -6.91
N CYS A 259 -12.38 5.63 -8.00
CA CYS A 259 -11.01 6.11 -7.98
C CYS A 259 -10.75 7.07 -9.14
N ASN A 260 -9.82 7.99 -8.94
CA ASN A 260 -9.27 8.84 -9.99
C ASN A 260 -7.76 8.65 -10.06
N PHE A 261 -7.19 8.91 -11.24
CA PHE A 261 -5.77 8.71 -11.51
C PHE A 261 -5.13 10.03 -11.96
N HIS A 262 -3.84 10.14 -11.70
CA HIS A 262 -3.02 11.20 -12.27
C HIS A 262 -2.98 11.10 -13.80
N GLU A 263 -2.83 12.24 -14.48
CA GLU A 263 -2.75 12.30 -15.95
C GLU A 263 -1.58 11.50 -16.54
N SER A 264 -0.53 11.26 -15.75
CA SER A 264 0.63 10.49 -16.18
C SER A 264 0.43 8.97 -16.13
N VAL A 265 -0.72 8.50 -15.62
CA VAL A 265 -1.02 7.08 -15.46
C VAL A 265 -1.73 6.53 -16.69
N ARG A 266 -1.17 5.46 -17.26
CA ARG A 266 -1.77 4.64 -18.31
C ARG A 266 -2.46 3.44 -17.69
N LEU A 267 -3.72 3.24 -18.07
CA LEU A 267 -4.61 2.23 -17.50
C LEU A 267 -4.66 0.93 -18.31
N ASP A 268 -3.90 0.80 -19.39
CA ASP A 268 -3.94 -0.35 -20.30
C ASP A 268 -3.72 -1.70 -19.58
N SER A 269 -2.85 -1.72 -18.56
CA SER A 269 -2.57 -2.91 -17.74
C SER A 269 -3.44 -2.98 -16.48
N PHE A 270 -4.12 -1.89 -16.11
CA PHE A 270 -4.85 -1.81 -14.86
C PHE A 270 -6.07 -2.75 -14.84
N ASP A 271 -6.71 -2.98 -15.98
CA ASP A 271 -7.85 -3.90 -16.07
C ASP A 271 -7.44 -5.39 -16.02
N VAL A 272 -6.18 -5.71 -16.34
CA VAL A 272 -5.69 -7.09 -16.45
C VAL A 272 -5.08 -7.57 -15.14
N ASP A 273 -4.15 -6.80 -14.57
CA ASP A 273 -3.37 -7.22 -13.40
C ASP A 273 -3.29 -6.16 -12.30
N ARG A 274 -4.14 -5.12 -12.38
CA ARG A 274 -4.20 -4.00 -11.41
C ARG A 274 -2.86 -3.26 -11.29
N THR A 275 -2.11 -3.20 -12.39
CA THR A 275 -0.87 -2.44 -12.50
C THR A 275 -1.10 -1.06 -13.12
N LEU A 276 -0.68 -0.02 -12.41
CA LEU A 276 -0.61 1.35 -12.89
C LEU A 276 0.74 1.57 -13.56
N THR A 277 0.76 1.89 -14.85
CA THR A 277 1.99 2.24 -15.56
C THR A 277 2.05 3.75 -15.75
N LEU A 278 3.10 4.42 -15.28
CA LEU A 278 3.19 5.87 -15.32
C LEU A 278 4.61 6.37 -15.59
N ILE A 279 4.73 7.56 -16.16
CA ILE A 279 5.99 8.33 -16.12
C ILE A 279 5.83 9.34 -14.99
N PRO A 280 6.54 9.17 -13.86
CA PRO A 280 6.32 10.02 -12.69
C PRO A 280 6.84 11.44 -12.97
N PRO A 281 6.03 12.49 -12.71
CA PRO A 281 6.55 13.84 -12.62
C PRO A 281 7.61 13.96 -11.51
N ASP A 282 8.46 14.96 -11.66
CA ASP A 282 9.45 15.33 -10.66
C ASP A 282 8.76 15.95 -9.43
N GLY A 283 9.09 15.46 -8.23
CA GLY A 283 8.52 15.95 -6.98
C GLY A 283 7.34 15.13 -6.47
N GLU A 284 6.46 15.77 -5.71
CA GLU A 284 5.37 15.14 -4.96
C GLU A 284 4.04 15.25 -5.72
N PHE A 285 3.41 14.11 -6.02
CA PHE A 285 2.12 14.08 -6.71
C PHE A 285 1.24 12.90 -6.24
N ALA A 286 -0.08 13.04 -6.39
CA ALA A 286 -1.03 11.98 -6.12
C ALA A 286 -1.16 11.10 -7.36
N VAL A 287 -0.79 9.83 -7.26
CA VAL A 287 -0.89 8.84 -8.36
C VAL A 287 -2.34 8.42 -8.58
N MET A 288 -3.03 8.17 -7.46
CA MET A 288 -4.40 7.68 -7.44
C MET A 288 -5.08 8.21 -6.18
N ASN A 289 -6.30 8.72 -6.30
CA ASN A 289 -7.20 8.89 -5.16
C ASN A 289 -8.32 7.86 -5.25
N TYR A 290 -8.77 7.36 -4.12
CA TYR A 290 -9.80 6.34 -4.04
C TYR A 290 -10.73 6.60 -2.87
N ARG A 291 -11.97 6.11 -3.01
CA ARG A 291 -12.99 6.21 -1.99
C ARG A 291 -13.58 4.84 -1.68
N MET A 292 -13.83 4.60 -0.40
CA MET A 292 -14.44 3.36 0.09
C MET A 292 -15.44 3.68 1.21
N THR A 293 -16.70 3.36 0.95
CA THR A 293 -17.85 3.51 1.87
C THR A 293 -18.37 2.17 2.35
N GLN A 294 -17.69 1.07 2.00
CA GLN A 294 -18.00 -0.24 2.54
C GLN A 294 -17.67 -0.31 4.03
N GLU A 295 -18.39 -1.17 4.75
CA GLU A 295 -18.11 -1.40 6.16
C GLU A 295 -16.71 -1.99 6.35
N PHE A 296 -15.84 -1.23 7.00
CA PHE A 296 -14.56 -1.69 7.52
C PHE A 296 -14.61 -1.66 9.04
N LYS A 297 -13.70 -2.39 9.70
CA LYS A 297 -13.57 -2.37 11.14
C LYS A 297 -12.90 -1.06 11.58
N PRO A 298 -13.59 -0.12 12.27
CA PRO A 298 -12.96 1.13 12.68
C PRO A 298 -11.81 0.86 13.67
N PRO A 299 -10.74 1.67 13.63
CA PRO A 299 -9.59 1.48 14.51
C PRO A 299 -9.91 1.82 15.97
N PHE A 300 -10.95 2.62 16.23
CA PHE A 300 -11.37 3.00 17.56
C PHE A 300 -12.87 2.80 17.74
N ARG A 301 -13.26 2.45 18.97
CA ARG A 301 -14.63 2.62 19.46
C ARG A 301 -14.63 3.69 20.53
N VAL A 302 -15.49 4.68 20.35
CA VAL A 302 -15.70 5.76 21.31
C VAL A 302 -17.12 5.63 21.86
N ASN A 303 -17.23 5.55 23.17
CA ASN A 303 -18.52 5.57 23.86
C ASN A 303 -18.53 6.74 24.84
N ALA A 304 -19.60 7.53 24.84
CA ALA A 304 -19.78 8.64 25.76
C ALA A 304 -21.13 8.51 26.45
N LEU A 305 -21.08 8.55 27.78
CA LEU A 305 -22.24 8.50 28.66
C LEU A 305 -22.32 9.80 29.44
N ILE A 306 -23.53 10.37 29.54
CA ILE A 306 -23.81 11.55 30.35
C ILE A 306 -24.78 11.12 31.44
N GLU A 307 -24.39 11.30 32.70
CA GLU A 307 -25.20 10.99 33.88
C GLU A 307 -25.51 12.28 34.64
N GLU A 308 -26.78 12.48 35.00
CA GLU A 308 -27.18 13.62 35.83
C GLU A 308 -26.85 13.34 37.29
N ALA A 309 -26.02 14.19 37.90
CA ALA A 309 -25.52 14.04 39.27
C ALA A 309 -26.11 15.11 40.21
N GLY A 310 -27.26 15.67 39.85
CA GLY A 310 -28.00 16.71 40.58
C GLY A 310 -28.43 17.88 39.68
N GLN A 311 -29.16 18.86 40.24
CA GLN A 311 -29.71 20.00 39.47
C GLN A 311 -28.65 20.91 38.82
N LEU A 312 -27.45 20.98 39.40
CA LEU A 312 -26.33 21.83 38.97
C LEU A 312 -25.08 21.03 38.59
N LYS A 313 -25.18 19.70 38.48
CA LYS A 313 -24.04 18.82 38.24
C LYS A 313 -24.39 17.69 37.28
N ALA A 314 -23.48 17.39 36.37
CA ALA A 314 -23.54 16.20 35.54
C ALA A 314 -22.16 15.54 35.49
N GLU A 315 -22.11 14.25 35.23
CA GLU A 315 -20.89 13.50 34.97
C GLU A 315 -20.88 13.01 33.52
N VAL A 316 -19.77 13.24 32.84
CA VAL A 316 -19.53 12.74 31.48
C VAL A 316 -18.44 11.68 31.56
N ILE A 317 -18.74 10.48 31.07
CA ILE A 317 -17.82 9.35 31.02
C ILE A 317 -17.50 9.07 29.56
N ILE A 318 -16.27 9.33 29.14
CA ILE A 318 -15.80 9.06 27.78
C ILE A 318 -14.86 7.87 27.82
N LYS A 319 -15.17 6.85 27.03
CA LYS A 319 -14.43 5.61 26.94
C LYS A 319 -13.92 5.41 25.51
N VAL A 320 -12.62 5.27 25.35
CA VAL A 320 -11.95 5.06 24.06
C VAL A 320 -11.23 3.72 24.07
N ARG A 321 -11.59 2.85 23.13
CA ARG A 321 -10.99 1.53 22.94
C ARG A 321 -10.31 1.43 21.58
N ALA A 322 -9.06 0.98 21.56
CA ALA A 322 -8.29 0.72 20.34
C ALA A 322 -8.55 -0.71 19.82
N ASP A 323 -9.20 -0.82 18.67
CA ASP A 323 -9.68 -2.07 18.09
C ASP A 323 -8.78 -2.63 16.97
N PHE A 324 -7.47 -2.36 17.06
CA PHE A 324 -6.40 -2.87 16.17
C PHE A 324 -5.36 -3.71 16.92
N SER A 325 -4.44 -4.35 16.18
CA SER A 325 -3.39 -5.23 16.72
C SER A 325 -2.54 -4.53 17.79
N ALA A 326 -2.17 -5.25 18.85
CA ALA A 326 -1.26 -4.76 19.91
C ALA A 326 0.15 -4.40 19.40
N SER A 327 0.53 -4.86 18.20
CA SER A 327 1.77 -4.43 17.53
C SER A 327 1.71 -3.02 16.95
N VAL A 328 0.51 -2.47 16.77
CA VAL A 328 0.26 -1.15 16.20
C VAL A 328 0.03 -0.15 17.32
N THR A 329 0.47 1.08 17.11
CA THR A 329 0.38 2.18 18.06
C THR A 329 -0.20 3.40 17.37
N ALA A 330 -1.22 4.01 17.95
CA ALA A 330 -1.73 5.30 17.54
C ALA A 330 -1.06 6.43 18.34
N ASN A 331 -0.86 7.56 17.69
CA ASN A 331 -0.23 8.77 18.25
C ASN A 331 -1.15 9.98 18.05
N THR A 332 -0.89 11.04 18.81
CA THR A 332 -1.54 12.35 18.65
C THR A 332 -3.07 12.24 18.69
N ILE A 333 -3.58 11.61 19.75
CA ILE A 333 -5.02 11.45 19.93
C ILE A 333 -5.55 12.67 20.66
N THR A 334 -6.56 13.33 20.09
CA THR A 334 -7.27 14.43 20.73
C THR A 334 -8.77 14.17 20.66
N VAL A 335 -9.39 14.02 21.82
CA VAL A 335 -10.84 13.87 22.00
C VAL A 335 -11.40 15.21 22.47
N GLN A 336 -12.47 15.64 21.84
CA GLN A 336 -13.13 16.91 22.13
C GLN A 336 -14.63 16.68 22.26
N MET A 337 -15.27 17.35 23.20
CA MET A 337 -16.71 17.28 23.36
C MET A 337 -17.25 18.65 23.77
N PRO A 338 -18.18 19.25 23.00
CA PRO A 338 -18.93 20.42 23.42
C PRO A 338 -19.72 20.11 24.69
N VAL A 339 -19.76 21.06 25.62
CA VAL A 339 -20.56 20.99 26.85
C VAL A 339 -21.59 22.13 26.85
N PRO A 340 -22.64 22.06 27.69
CA PRO A 340 -23.66 23.10 27.72
C PRO A 340 -23.07 24.47 27.97
N THR A 341 -23.65 25.50 27.35
CA THR A 341 -23.11 26.88 27.36
C THR A 341 -23.02 27.48 28.77
N TYR A 342 -23.88 27.03 29.68
CA TYR A 342 -23.90 27.40 31.09
C TYR A 342 -22.98 26.57 31.99
N THR A 343 -22.07 25.79 31.41
CA THR A 343 -21.02 25.09 32.17
C THR A 343 -20.02 26.10 32.73
N ALA A 344 -19.93 26.17 34.06
CA ALA A 344 -19.03 27.08 34.78
C ALA A 344 -17.66 26.43 35.02
N ARG A 345 -17.63 25.15 35.36
CA ARG A 345 -16.38 24.43 35.67
C ARG A 345 -16.47 22.96 35.29
N VAL A 346 -15.34 22.39 34.89
CA VAL A 346 -15.17 20.96 34.65
C VAL A 346 -14.03 20.43 35.52
N SER A 347 -14.26 19.32 36.21
CA SER A 347 -13.25 18.59 36.97
C SER A 347 -12.99 17.24 36.31
N PHE A 348 -11.73 16.90 36.07
CA PHE A 348 -11.35 15.68 35.36
C PHE A 348 -10.78 14.63 36.31
N GLU A 349 -11.19 13.39 36.13
CA GLU A 349 -10.68 12.21 36.84
C GLU A 349 -10.19 11.20 35.79
N LEU A 350 -8.89 10.87 35.88
CA LEU A 350 -8.21 9.91 35.02
C LEU A 350 -8.01 8.59 35.78
N GLU A 351 -7.85 7.49 35.03
CA GLU A 351 -7.52 6.18 35.59
C GLU A 351 -6.14 6.18 36.30
N SER A 352 -6.02 5.35 37.34
CA SER A 352 -4.77 5.16 38.08
C SER A 352 -3.64 4.72 37.17
N GLY A 353 -2.58 5.53 37.03
CA GLY A 353 -1.45 5.24 36.16
C GLY A 353 -1.57 5.77 34.72
N ALA A 354 -2.48 6.71 34.45
CA ALA A 354 -2.63 7.39 33.16
C ALA A 354 -1.39 8.25 32.79
N VAL A 355 -0.33 7.62 32.26
CA VAL A 355 0.88 8.32 31.81
C VAL A 355 0.67 8.94 30.43
N GLY A 356 0.98 10.23 30.30
CA GLY A 356 0.96 10.94 29.00
C GLY A 356 -0.43 11.35 28.50
N GLN A 357 -1.41 11.43 29.40
CA GLN A 357 -2.72 11.99 29.14
C GLN A 357 -2.84 13.39 29.75
N THR A 358 -3.49 14.30 29.04
CA THR A 358 -3.76 15.66 29.51
C THR A 358 -5.21 16.03 29.25
N THR A 359 -5.82 16.76 30.18
CA THR A 359 -7.20 17.22 30.08
C THR A 359 -7.26 18.73 30.25
N ASP A 360 -8.18 19.37 29.54
CA ASP A 360 -8.37 20.81 29.60
C ASP A 360 -9.84 21.18 29.37
N PHE A 361 -10.26 22.31 29.91
CA PHE A 361 -11.58 22.90 29.67
C PHE A 361 -11.42 24.27 29.03
N LYS A 362 -11.80 24.39 27.76
CA LYS A 362 -11.81 25.65 27.03
C LYS A 362 -13.08 26.41 27.37
N GLU A 363 -13.03 27.22 28.42
CA GLU A 363 -14.20 27.95 28.92
C GLU A 363 -14.83 28.87 27.86
N GLY A 364 -14.01 29.59 27.07
CA GLY A 364 -14.51 30.47 26.01
C GLY A 364 -15.25 29.74 24.88
N ALA A 365 -14.83 28.50 24.58
CA ALA A 365 -15.46 27.67 23.54
C ALA A 365 -16.45 26.63 24.11
N LYS A 366 -16.65 26.62 25.43
CA LYS A 366 -17.46 25.64 26.18
C LYS A 366 -17.22 24.21 25.70
N ARG A 367 -15.94 23.81 25.68
CA ARG A 367 -15.49 22.51 25.16
C ARG A 367 -14.51 21.85 26.12
N LEU A 368 -14.71 20.56 26.41
CA LEU A 368 -13.70 19.75 27.08
C LEU A 368 -12.75 19.14 26.04
N GLU A 369 -11.48 19.03 26.40
CA GLU A 369 -10.43 18.44 25.57
C GLU A 369 -9.64 17.39 26.36
N TRP A 370 -9.42 16.24 25.75
CA TRP A 370 -8.64 15.14 26.30
C TRP A 370 -7.63 14.66 25.27
N SER A 371 -6.35 14.82 25.58
CA SER A 371 -5.26 14.43 24.68
C SER A 371 -4.51 13.24 25.24
N LEU A 372 -4.27 12.24 24.39
CA LEU A 372 -3.44 11.09 24.70
C LEU A 372 -2.24 11.07 23.74
N LYS A 373 -1.03 11.05 24.29
CA LYS A 373 0.20 10.99 23.48
C LYS A 373 0.27 9.72 22.64
N LYS A 374 -0.16 8.58 23.22
CA LYS A 374 -0.01 7.25 22.64
C LYS A 374 -1.13 6.32 23.13
N ILE A 375 -1.67 5.49 22.24
CA ILE A 375 -2.53 4.34 22.57
C ILE A 375 -2.01 3.10 21.83
N VAL A 376 -1.86 1.98 22.53
CA VAL A 376 -1.47 0.68 21.95
C VAL A 376 -2.73 -0.10 21.56
N GLY A 377 -2.67 -0.88 20.49
CA GLY A 377 -3.83 -1.70 20.07
C GLY A 377 -4.30 -2.67 21.15
N GLY A 378 -5.62 -2.79 21.30
CA GLY A 378 -6.26 -3.56 22.36
C GLY A 378 -6.39 -2.83 23.70
N ALA A 379 -5.76 -1.67 23.87
CA ALA A 379 -5.90 -0.87 25.09
C ALA A 379 -7.23 -0.12 25.13
N GLU A 380 -7.66 0.20 26.35
CA GLU A 380 -8.89 0.91 26.66
C GLU A 380 -8.57 1.99 27.69
N HIS A 381 -9.11 3.19 27.50
CA HIS A 381 -8.91 4.33 28.39
C HIS A 381 -10.24 5.01 28.67
N THR A 382 -10.42 5.42 29.92
CA THR A 382 -11.63 6.13 30.36
C THR A 382 -11.28 7.49 30.97
N LEU A 383 -12.04 8.51 30.59
CA LEU A 383 -12.06 9.82 31.21
C LEU A 383 -13.39 10.03 31.91
N ARG A 384 -13.37 10.49 33.16
CA ARG A 384 -14.56 11.02 33.84
C ARG A 384 -14.43 12.52 34.00
N ALA A 385 -15.42 13.27 33.54
CA ALA A 385 -15.47 14.72 33.62
C ALA A 385 -16.73 15.16 34.37
N LYS A 386 -16.56 15.74 35.55
CA LYS A 386 -17.64 16.27 36.39
C LYS A 386 -17.90 17.73 36.02
N LEU A 387 -19.06 17.98 35.44
CA LEU A 387 -19.54 19.30 35.04
C LEU A 387 -20.24 19.98 36.22
N THR A 388 -19.96 21.27 36.42
CA THR A 388 -20.69 22.14 37.35
C THR A 388 -21.30 23.30 36.58
N PHE A 389 -22.60 23.50 36.74
CA PHE A 389 -23.41 24.45 36.00
C PHE A 389 -23.62 25.75 36.79
N SER A 390 -23.72 26.89 36.10
CA SER A 390 -24.04 28.18 36.71
C SER A 390 -25.54 28.36 36.99
N GLN A 391 -26.38 27.57 36.32
CA GLN A 391 -27.84 27.60 36.44
C GLN A 391 -28.40 26.18 36.34
N GLU A 392 -29.66 25.99 36.76
CA GLU A 392 -30.33 24.69 36.70
C GLU A 392 -30.51 24.23 35.24
N SER A 393 -30.34 22.92 35.03
CA SER A 393 -30.60 22.28 33.74
C SER A 393 -32.11 22.24 33.48
N HIS A 394 -32.58 22.98 32.48
CA HIS A 394 -34.00 23.00 32.09
C HIS A 394 -34.32 22.10 30.88
N GLY A 395 -33.32 21.40 30.33
CA GLY A 395 -33.40 20.62 29.09
C GLY A 395 -32.76 19.22 29.19
N ASN A 396 -32.80 18.48 28.08
CA ASN A 396 -32.13 17.19 27.98
C ASN A 396 -30.64 17.43 27.66
N LEU A 397 -29.78 17.22 28.66
CA LEU A 397 -28.33 17.41 28.58
C LEU A 397 -27.67 16.71 27.39
N THR A 398 -28.21 15.56 26.96
CA THR A 398 -27.69 14.81 25.80
C THR A 398 -27.94 15.49 24.45
N ARG A 399 -28.85 16.47 24.38
CA ARG A 399 -29.06 17.31 23.19
C ARG A 399 -28.16 18.54 23.17
N GLU A 400 -27.74 19.00 24.34
CA GLU A 400 -26.96 20.22 24.51
C GLU A 400 -25.45 19.97 24.60
N ALA A 401 -25.06 18.72 24.91
CA ALA A 401 -23.67 18.28 25.00
C ALA A 401 -23.35 17.23 23.92
N GLY A 402 -22.16 17.34 23.33
CA GLY A 402 -21.72 16.49 22.20
C GLY A 402 -21.95 17.12 20.82
N PRO A 403 -21.71 16.36 19.74
CA PRO A 403 -21.13 15.02 19.71
C PRO A 403 -19.65 15.00 20.15
N VAL A 404 -19.13 13.81 20.45
CA VAL A 404 -17.71 13.63 20.77
C VAL A 404 -16.93 13.49 19.47
N ASN A 405 -15.94 14.34 19.28
CA ASN A 405 -15.06 14.34 18.13
C ASN A 405 -13.69 13.80 18.54
N MET A 406 -13.12 12.89 17.75
CA MET A 406 -11.81 12.30 18.02
C MET A 406 -10.94 12.41 16.77
N ASN A 407 -9.81 13.10 16.90
CA ASN A 407 -8.74 13.09 15.90
C ASN A 407 -7.62 12.17 16.37
N PHE A 408 -7.02 11.43 15.45
CA PHE A 408 -5.95 10.48 15.74
C PHE A 408 -5.06 10.30 14.53
N THR A 409 -3.90 9.67 14.74
CA THR A 409 -3.02 9.24 13.65
C THR A 409 -2.43 7.88 13.95
N ILE A 410 -2.53 6.95 12.99
CA ILE A 410 -2.00 5.59 13.13
C ILE A 410 -0.99 5.33 12.01
N PRO A 411 0.33 5.38 12.29
CA PRO A 411 1.32 5.04 11.29
C PRO A 411 1.28 3.56 10.91
N MET A 412 1.67 3.25 9.68
CA MET A 412 1.80 1.87 9.17
C MET A 412 0.51 1.04 9.32
N TYR A 413 -0.64 1.70 9.29
CA TYR A 413 -1.94 1.07 9.39
C TYR A 413 -2.76 1.48 8.17
N ASN A 414 -3.32 0.48 7.51
CA ASN A 414 -4.18 0.66 6.36
C ASN A 414 -5.52 -0.03 6.66
N ALA A 415 -6.60 0.75 6.68
CA ALA A 415 -7.94 0.29 7.00
C ALA A 415 -8.64 -0.34 5.79
N SER A 416 -8.36 0.14 4.57
CA SER A 416 -8.92 -0.43 3.33
C SER A 416 -8.30 -1.77 2.93
N LYS A 417 -7.15 -2.12 3.51
CA LYS A 417 -6.24 -3.21 3.12
C LYS A 417 -5.65 -3.06 1.72
N LEU A 418 -5.72 -1.86 1.13
CA LEU A 418 -5.03 -1.57 -0.13
C LEU A 418 -3.52 -1.64 0.11
N GLN A 419 -2.82 -2.36 -0.77
CA GLN A 419 -1.39 -2.63 -0.66
C GLN A 419 -0.72 -2.46 -2.01
N VAL A 420 0.46 -1.84 -1.98
CA VAL A 420 1.40 -1.89 -3.11
C VAL A 420 2.12 -3.22 -3.03
N ARG A 421 1.89 -4.09 -4.01
CA ARG A 421 2.56 -5.40 -4.10
C ARG A 421 4.01 -5.24 -4.56
N TYR A 422 4.20 -4.44 -5.61
CA TYR A 422 5.53 -4.11 -6.13
C TYR A 422 5.52 -2.77 -6.85
N LEU A 423 6.71 -2.16 -6.92
CA LEU A 423 7.02 -0.99 -7.72
C LEU A 423 8.26 -1.30 -8.58
N GLN A 424 8.16 -1.13 -9.89
CA GLN A 424 9.22 -1.39 -10.85
C GLN A 424 9.58 -0.11 -11.61
N ILE A 425 10.86 0.22 -11.71
CA ILE A 425 11.38 1.36 -12.48
C ILE A 425 12.01 0.85 -13.77
N ALA A 426 11.48 1.24 -14.92
CA ALA A 426 11.95 0.87 -16.25
C ALA A 426 12.99 1.89 -16.77
N LYS A 427 14.15 1.98 -16.11
CA LYS A 427 15.29 2.78 -16.60
C LYS A 427 16.20 1.91 -17.47
N LYS A 428 16.34 2.22 -18.76
CA LYS A 428 17.36 1.64 -19.64
C LYS A 428 18.58 2.58 -19.69
N SER A 429 19.63 2.27 -18.93
CA SER A 429 20.95 2.93 -19.12
C SER A 429 22.07 1.89 -19.14
N PRO A 430 23.08 2.01 -20.00
CA PRO A 430 24.12 0.99 -20.18
C PRO A 430 25.14 0.91 -19.02
N SER A 431 25.17 1.90 -18.12
CA SER A 431 26.15 1.98 -17.01
C SER A 431 25.53 1.86 -15.62
N TYR A 432 24.24 1.54 -15.53
CA TYR A 432 23.54 1.31 -14.28
C TYR A 432 22.61 0.12 -14.49
N ASN A 433 23.09 -1.07 -14.10
CA ASN A 433 22.24 -2.22 -13.90
C ASN A 433 21.74 -2.10 -12.45
N PRO A 434 20.53 -1.56 -12.20
CA PRO A 434 20.05 -1.39 -10.84
C PRO A 434 19.89 -2.78 -10.24
N TYR A 435 20.28 -2.95 -8.98
CA TYR A 435 19.94 -4.11 -8.18
C TYR A 435 18.44 -4.41 -8.30
N ARG A 436 18.09 -5.34 -9.19
CA ARG A 436 16.81 -6.05 -9.22
C ARG A 436 16.76 -6.81 -7.89
N TRP A 437 15.98 -6.37 -6.91
CA TRP A 437 15.75 -7.19 -5.72
C TRP A 437 14.87 -8.41 -6.00
N LEU A 438 14.50 -8.62 -7.27
CA LEU A 438 13.89 -9.83 -7.78
C LEU A 438 14.27 -9.98 -9.25
N GLU A 439 15.32 -10.74 -9.54
CA GLU A 439 15.67 -11.06 -10.92
C GLU A 439 14.87 -12.29 -11.40
N ILE A 440 14.25 -12.17 -12.57
CA ILE A 440 13.49 -13.27 -13.18
C ILE A 440 14.41 -13.97 -14.16
N PHE A 441 14.57 -15.27 -13.95
CA PHE A 441 15.29 -16.19 -14.81
C PHE A 441 14.25 -16.99 -15.58
N ASN A 442 14.04 -16.62 -16.84
CA ASN A 442 13.13 -17.26 -17.76
C ASN A 442 13.93 -18.13 -18.73
N PRO A 443 13.68 -19.45 -18.83
CA PRO A 443 14.41 -20.33 -19.76
C PRO A 443 14.42 -19.85 -21.22
N MET A 444 13.43 -19.06 -21.65
CA MET A 444 13.41 -18.47 -22.99
C MET A 444 14.58 -17.49 -23.23
N ASP A 445 15.09 -16.85 -22.17
CA ASP A 445 16.28 -15.99 -22.24
C ASP A 445 17.58 -16.80 -22.40
N TYR A 446 17.47 -18.12 -22.22
CA TYR A 446 18.55 -19.13 -22.33
C TYR A 446 18.34 -20.04 -23.55
N ALA A 447 17.68 -19.52 -24.59
CA ALA A 447 17.41 -20.20 -25.86
C ALA A 447 16.47 -21.43 -25.75
N ALA A 448 15.59 -21.46 -24.76
CA ALA A 448 14.44 -22.36 -24.80
C ALA A 448 13.41 -21.88 -25.85
N GLU A 449 12.75 -22.81 -26.51
CA GLU A 449 11.71 -22.51 -27.51
C GLU A 449 10.31 -22.52 -26.88
N GLY A 450 10.07 -23.36 -25.87
CA GLY A 450 8.78 -23.38 -25.15
C GLY A 450 7.58 -23.76 -26.03
N ASP A 451 7.83 -24.48 -27.12
CA ASP A 451 6.86 -24.89 -28.15
C ASP A 451 6.21 -26.27 -27.88
N GLY A 452 6.71 -27.01 -26.89
CA GLY A 452 6.28 -28.34 -26.49
C GLY A 452 6.78 -29.47 -27.40
N VAL A 453 7.75 -29.16 -28.28
CA VAL A 453 8.33 -30.07 -29.29
C VAL A 453 9.85 -30.12 -29.16
N THR A 454 10.51 -28.98 -28.98
CA THR A 454 11.96 -28.84 -28.84
C THR A 454 12.39 -29.20 -27.42
N ASP A 455 13.49 -29.93 -27.28
CA ASP A 455 14.00 -30.34 -25.96
C ASP A 455 14.69 -29.15 -25.26
N ASP A 456 13.98 -28.56 -24.30
CA ASP A 456 14.38 -27.37 -23.54
C ASP A 456 15.15 -27.72 -22.25
N SER A 457 15.62 -28.98 -22.08
CA SER A 457 16.29 -29.42 -20.84
C SER A 457 17.50 -28.58 -20.46
N LEU A 458 18.38 -28.29 -21.43
CA LEU A 458 19.60 -27.51 -21.19
C LEU A 458 19.28 -26.04 -20.85
N PRO A 459 18.44 -25.32 -21.63
CA PRO A 459 17.98 -23.98 -21.25
C PRO A 459 17.33 -23.88 -19.86
N LEU A 460 16.59 -24.91 -19.44
CA LEU A 460 15.99 -24.98 -18.10
C LEU A 460 17.06 -25.06 -17.00
N GLU A 461 18.08 -25.88 -17.19
CA GLU A 461 19.21 -26.02 -16.25
C GLU A 461 20.07 -24.74 -16.23
N ASP A 462 20.41 -24.18 -17.39
CA ASP A 462 21.22 -22.95 -17.50
C ASP A 462 20.53 -21.74 -16.82
N ALA A 463 19.21 -21.62 -16.99
CA ALA A 463 18.41 -20.60 -16.32
C ALA A 463 18.35 -20.81 -14.80
N TRP A 464 18.26 -22.07 -14.35
CA TRP A 464 18.29 -22.39 -12.92
C TRP A 464 19.66 -22.08 -12.31
N ASP A 465 20.75 -22.50 -12.95
CA ASP A 465 22.10 -22.31 -12.44
C ASP A 465 22.42 -20.82 -12.31
N SER A 466 22.03 -20.03 -13.31
CA SER A 466 22.13 -18.57 -13.26
C SER A 466 21.33 -17.97 -12.10
N ALA A 467 20.12 -18.47 -11.84
CA ALA A 467 19.30 -18.04 -10.71
C ALA A 467 19.92 -18.42 -9.36
N CYS A 468 20.49 -19.62 -9.27
CA CYS A 468 21.08 -20.18 -8.07
C CYS A 468 22.41 -19.49 -7.69
N GLU A 469 23.16 -19.01 -8.68
CA GLU A 469 24.38 -18.23 -8.49
C GLU A 469 24.12 -16.74 -8.20
N HIS A 470 22.88 -16.27 -8.35
CA HIS A 470 22.51 -14.87 -8.15
C HIS A 470 22.62 -14.44 -6.67
N HIS A 471 23.15 -13.23 -6.43
CA HIS A 471 23.43 -12.72 -5.07
C HIS A 471 22.23 -12.06 -4.38
N ALA A 472 21.11 -11.88 -5.07
CA ALA A 472 19.89 -11.28 -4.56
C ALA A 472 18.71 -12.27 -4.67
N PRO A 473 17.52 -11.95 -4.12
CA PRO A 473 16.34 -12.78 -4.35
C PRO A 473 16.04 -12.90 -5.85
N ALA A 474 15.70 -14.11 -6.30
CA ALA A 474 15.47 -14.45 -7.70
C ALA A 474 14.18 -15.27 -7.87
N ILE A 475 13.54 -15.15 -9.04
CA ILE A 475 12.46 -16.02 -9.49
C ILE A 475 12.93 -16.84 -10.68
N PHE A 476 12.85 -18.16 -10.58
CA PHE A 476 12.88 -19.04 -11.74
C PHE A 476 11.44 -19.19 -12.27
N LEU A 477 11.16 -18.64 -13.46
CA LEU A 477 9.81 -18.51 -14.01
C LEU A 477 9.64 -19.42 -15.23
N ILE A 478 8.65 -20.32 -15.17
CA ILE A 478 8.06 -20.97 -16.34
C ILE A 478 6.85 -20.12 -16.76
N PRO A 479 6.93 -19.34 -17.86
CA PRO A 479 5.89 -18.36 -18.21
C PRO A 479 4.55 -19.01 -18.55
N ALA A 480 3.46 -18.24 -18.42
CA ALA A 480 2.16 -18.69 -18.91
C ALA A 480 2.15 -18.80 -20.43
N LYS A 481 1.30 -19.67 -20.98
CA LYS A 481 1.14 -19.92 -22.43
C LYS A 481 2.35 -20.55 -23.13
N THR A 482 3.34 -21.05 -22.39
CA THR A 482 4.44 -21.84 -22.95
C THR A 482 4.33 -23.32 -22.54
N ILE A 483 4.93 -24.20 -23.34
CA ILE A 483 5.06 -25.63 -23.05
C ILE A 483 6.54 -25.99 -23.21
N PHE A 484 7.26 -26.25 -22.13
CA PHE A 484 8.65 -26.72 -22.24
C PHE A 484 8.68 -28.24 -22.25
N LEU A 485 9.16 -28.82 -23.34
CA LEU A 485 9.41 -30.26 -23.40
C LEU A 485 10.79 -30.52 -22.81
N ALA A 486 10.87 -31.35 -21.77
CA ALA A 486 12.14 -31.60 -21.07
C ALA A 486 12.35 -33.09 -20.78
N GLY A 487 13.59 -33.54 -20.99
CA GLY A 487 14.17 -34.73 -20.39
C GLY A 487 14.43 -34.54 -18.89
N PRO A 488 15.24 -35.41 -18.27
CA PRO A 488 15.61 -35.25 -16.87
C PRO A 488 16.37 -33.95 -16.64
N VAL A 489 15.92 -33.15 -15.68
CA VAL A 489 16.58 -31.90 -15.26
C VAL A 489 16.82 -31.91 -13.76
N THR A 490 17.99 -31.43 -13.34
CA THR A 490 18.39 -31.38 -11.93
C THR A 490 18.66 -29.95 -11.48
N PHE A 491 17.79 -29.45 -10.62
CA PHE A 491 17.88 -28.16 -9.97
C PHE A 491 18.59 -28.30 -8.61
N ALA A 492 19.92 -28.23 -8.64
CA ALA A 492 20.76 -28.46 -7.48
C ALA A 492 21.16 -27.16 -6.76
N GLY A 493 21.36 -27.26 -5.45
CA GLY A 493 22.06 -26.26 -4.64
C GLY A 493 23.43 -26.76 -4.14
N PRO A 494 24.08 -26.02 -3.22
CA PRO A 494 23.56 -24.85 -2.51
C PRO A 494 23.57 -23.58 -3.37
N CYS A 495 22.46 -22.86 -3.38
CA CYS A 495 22.38 -21.53 -3.98
C CYS A 495 22.89 -20.46 -3.03
N ARG A 496 23.34 -19.31 -3.57
CA ARG A 496 23.67 -18.14 -2.74
C ARG A 496 22.44 -17.64 -1.98
N VAL A 497 21.34 -17.46 -2.73
CA VAL A 497 19.98 -17.24 -2.24
C VAL A 497 19.07 -18.19 -3.01
N THR A 498 18.34 -19.06 -2.32
CA THR A 498 17.45 -20.04 -3.00
C THR A 498 16.37 -19.32 -3.81
N PRO A 499 16.29 -19.53 -5.14
CA PRO A 499 15.29 -18.90 -5.98
C PRO A 499 13.86 -19.34 -5.62
N GLN A 500 12.89 -18.44 -5.79
CA GLN A 500 11.48 -18.77 -5.80
C GLN A 500 11.14 -19.40 -7.16
N VAL A 501 10.41 -20.50 -7.19
CA VAL A 501 10.04 -21.19 -8.44
C VAL A 501 8.58 -20.89 -8.75
N GLN A 502 8.34 -20.24 -9.88
CA GLN A 502 6.99 -19.93 -10.33
C GLN A 502 6.69 -20.66 -11.64
N ILE A 503 5.83 -21.67 -11.58
CA ILE A 503 5.39 -22.47 -12.73
C ILE A 503 4.00 -22.01 -13.14
N ARG A 504 3.90 -21.19 -14.20
CA ARG A 504 2.61 -20.71 -14.77
C ARG A 504 2.25 -21.41 -16.08
N GLY A 505 3.24 -21.93 -16.79
CA GLY A 505 3.08 -22.68 -18.03
C GLY A 505 2.95 -24.18 -17.82
N ILE A 506 3.28 -24.94 -18.87
CA ILE A 506 3.28 -26.40 -18.84
C ILE A 506 4.73 -26.89 -18.95
N LEU A 507 5.18 -27.69 -17.99
CA LEU A 507 6.34 -28.56 -18.16
C LEU A 507 5.85 -29.91 -18.65
N LYS A 508 6.49 -30.46 -19.68
CA LYS A 508 6.05 -31.69 -20.34
C LYS A 508 7.23 -32.65 -20.48
N ALA A 509 7.11 -33.87 -19.98
CA ALA A 509 8.21 -34.83 -19.99
C ALA A 509 8.45 -35.42 -21.37
N VAL A 510 9.68 -35.71 -21.77
CA VAL A 510 9.94 -36.51 -22.98
C VAL A 510 9.28 -37.90 -22.90
N LYS A 511 8.87 -38.43 -24.06
CA LYS A 511 8.22 -39.75 -24.13
C LYS A 511 9.22 -40.92 -24.02
N SER A 512 10.46 -40.73 -24.49
CA SER A 512 11.46 -41.80 -24.56
C SER A 512 11.98 -42.19 -23.18
N MET A 513 11.78 -43.45 -22.79
CA MET A 513 12.28 -43.99 -21.52
C MET A 513 13.81 -44.08 -21.46
N ASN A 514 14.50 -44.14 -22.61
CA ASN A 514 15.96 -44.21 -22.66
C ASN A 514 16.63 -42.88 -22.30
N SER A 515 15.88 -41.77 -22.29
CA SER A 515 16.39 -40.46 -21.89
C SER A 515 16.50 -40.30 -20.37
N PHE A 516 15.87 -41.18 -19.57
CA PHE A 516 15.90 -41.12 -18.10
C PHE A 516 17.02 -42.01 -17.54
N ARG A 517 18.16 -41.41 -17.20
CA ARG A 517 19.32 -42.10 -16.58
C ARG A 517 19.18 -42.29 -15.07
N ASN A 518 18.40 -41.42 -14.43
CA ASN A 518 18.10 -41.41 -12.99
C ASN A 518 16.59 -41.62 -12.78
N PRO A 519 16.15 -42.05 -11.58
CA PRO A 519 14.74 -42.38 -11.33
C PRO A 519 13.77 -41.17 -11.28
N GLY A 520 14.19 -39.97 -11.70
CA GLY A 520 13.37 -38.75 -11.65
C GLY A 520 13.45 -37.93 -12.93
N TRP A 521 12.38 -37.20 -13.20
CA TRP A 521 12.27 -36.22 -14.28
C TRP A 521 12.74 -34.84 -13.81
N ILE A 522 12.05 -34.20 -12.87
CA ILE A 522 12.47 -32.93 -12.28
C ILE A 522 12.96 -33.18 -10.86
N GLU A 523 14.24 -32.96 -10.59
CA GLU A 523 14.85 -33.17 -9.27
C GLU A 523 15.32 -31.85 -8.65
N PHE A 524 14.78 -31.49 -7.47
CA PHE A 524 15.29 -30.42 -6.61
C PHE A 524 16.13 -31.04 -5.50
N LYS A 525 17.41 -30.63 -5.41
CA LYS A 525 18.39 -31.29 -4.53
C LYS A 525 19.26 -30.32 -3.76
N HIS A 526 19.49 -30.58 -2.47
CA HIS A 526 20.39 -29.78 -1.61
C HIS A 526 20.00 -28.30 -1.45
N LEU A 527 18.70 -28.04 -1.27
CA LEU A 527 18.15 -26.67 -1.17
C LEU A 527 17.55 -26.40 0.22
N ASN A 528 17.68 -25.17 0.71
CA ASN A 528 17.04 -24.69 1.93
C ASN A 528 16.17 -23.46 1.60
N GLY A 529 14.92 -23.45 2.06
CA GLY A 529 13.99 -22.34 1.83
C GLY A 529 13.35 -22.31 0.44
N LEU A 530 13.26 -23.47 -0.23
CA LEU A 530 12.66 -23.59 -1.56
C LEU A 530 11.14 -23.33 -1.52
N HIS A 531 10.65 -22.53 -2.45
CA HIS A 531 9.22 -22.24 -2.57
C HIS A 531 8.77 -22.39 -4.02
N ILE A 532 7.77 -23.23 -4.26
CA ILE A 532 7.25 -23.53 -5.60
C ILE A 532 5.75 -23.23 -5.65
N SER A 533 5.33 -22.45 -6.66
CA SER A 533 3.94 -22.06 -6.90
C SER A 533 3.65 -21.75 -8.37
N GLY A 534 2.46 -21.26 -8.70
CA GLY A 534 2.18 -20.61 -10.00
C GLY A 534 0.98 -21.14 -10.79
N GLY A 535 0.33 -22.21 -10.33
CA GLY A 535 -0.89 -22.76 -10.94
C GLY A 535 -0.66 -23.61 -12.20
N GLY A 536 0.58 -23.74 -12.66
CA GLY A 536 0.95 -24.46 -13.88
C GLY A 536 0.84 -25.99 -13.78
N ILE A 537 1.15 -26.64 -14.90
CA ILE A 537 0.95 -28.09 -15.09
C ILE A 537 2.29 -28.79 -15.32
N LEU A 538 2.52 -29.90 -14.62
CA LEU A 538 3.58 -30.85 -14.91
C LEU A 538 2.95 -32.11 -15.53
N ASP A 539 3.13 -32.30 -16.84
CA ASP A 539 2.64 -33.48 -17.57
C ASP A 539 3.77 -34.52 -17.73
N GLY A 540 3.69 -35.58 -16.94
CA GLY A 540 4.67 -36.67 -16.96
C GLY A 540 4.61 -37.55 -18.20
N GLN A 541 3.61 -37.42 -19.08
CA GLN A 541 3.40 -38.25 -20.28
C GLN A 541 3.52 -39.77 -20.01
N GLY A 542 2.81 -40.24 -18.97
CA GLY A 542 2.91 -41.59 -18.41
C GLY A 542 2.46 -42.71 -19.35
N ALA A 543 1.45 -42.46 -20.19
CA ALA A 543 0.90 -43.42 -21.16
C ALA A 543 1.96 -44.05 -22.09
N ALA A 544 3.05 -43.33 -22.38
CA ALA A 544 4.17 -43.85 -23.15
C ALA A 544 4.95 -44.98 -22.45
N SER A 545 4.75 -45.17 -21.14
CA SER A 545 5.52 -46.09 -20.29
C SER A 545 4.68 -47.15 -19.56
N TRP A 546 3.37 -46.96 -19.44
CA TRP A 546 2.50 -47.84 -18.66
C TRP A 546 2.39 -49.26 -19.22
N ASN A 547 2.45 -49.41 -20.54
CA ASN A 547 2.45 -50.71 -21.22
C ASN A 547 3.82 -51.42 -21.22
N ILE A 548 4.86 -50.79 -20.66
CA ILE A 548 6.20 -51.35 -20.58
C ILE A 548 6.35 -52.01 -19.20
N GLN A 549 6.67 -53.31 -19.17
CA GLN A 549 6.93 -54.02 -17.92
C GLN A 549 8.24 -53.53 -17.30
N PRO A 550 8.25 -53.12 -16.01
CA PRO A 550 9.46 -52.72 -15.33
C PRO A 550 10.39 -53.94 -15.16
N THR A 551 11.62 -53.84 -15.65
CA THR A 551 12.68 -54.83 -15.37
C THR A 551 13.48 -54.38 -14.16
N LYS A 552 14.26 -55.29 -13.54
CA LYS A 552 15.21 -54.95 -12.44
C LYS A 552 16.19 -53.81 -12.77
N THR A 553 16.30 -53.42 -14.05
CA THR A 553 17.22 -52.41 -14.57
C THR A 553 16.54 -51.15 -15.12
N LYS A 554 15.20 -51.08 -15.20
CA LYS A 554 14.45 -49.92 -15.71
C LYS A 554 13.27 -49.58 -14.81
N ASN A 555 13.49 -48.66 -13.86
CA ASN A 555 12.43 -48.07 -13.05
C ASN A 555 11.68 -47.00 -13.83
N ARG A 556 10.38 -46.83 -13.55
CA ARG A 556 9.59 -45.73 -14.13
C ARG A 556 10.00 -44.41 -13.49
N PRO A 557 10.33 -43.37 -14.28
CA PRO A 557 10.77 -42.10 -13.73
C PRO A 557 9.62 -41.40 -13.03
N LEU A 558 9.89 -40.86 -11.85
CA LEU A 558 8.95 -40.06 -11.08
C LEU A 558 8.95 -38.60 -11.57
N SER A 559 7.84 -37.89 -11.43
CA SER A 559 7.70 -36.54 -12.03
C SER A 559 8.47 -35.46 -11.29
N LEU A 560 8.33 -35.38 -9.96
CA LEU A 560 8.93 -34.33 -9.14
C LEU A 560 9.61 -34.94 -7.90
N ARG A 561 10.91 -34.70 -7.74
CA ARG A 561 11.71 -35.24 -6.63
C ARG A 561 12.28 -34.13 -5.76
N PHE A 562 12.13 -34.28 -4.45
CA PHE A 562 12.78 -33.46 -3.43
C PHE A 562 13.76 -34.31 -2.64
N LEU A 563 15.06 -34.06 -2.83
CA LEU A 563 16.13 -34.83 -2.21
C LEU A 563 17.02 -33.94 -1.35
N LYS A 564 17.08 -34.20 -0.04
CA LYS A 564 17.88 -33.40 0.91
C LYS A 564 17.52 -31.91 0.86
N VAL A 565 16.23 -31.60 0.85
CA VAL A 565 15.74 -30.22 0.96
C VAL A 565 15.24 -29.90 2.36
N SER A 566 15.32 -28.64 2.76
CA SER A 566 14.80 -28.16 4.04
C SER A 566 13.96 -26.88 3.89
N ASN A 567 13.02 -26.67 4.81
CA ASN A 567 12.13 -25.48 4.84
C ASN A 567 11.43 -25.22 3.49
N THR A 568 10.91 -26.27 2.87
CA THR A 568 10.36 -26.22 1.51
C THR A 568 8.84 -26.07 1.54
N THR A 569 8.28 -25.22 0.67
CA THR A 569 6.83 -25.10 0.48
C THR A 569 6.46 -25.25 -0.99
N VAL A 570 5.51 -26.13 -1.29
CA VAL A 570 5.00 -26.37 -2.65
C VAL A 570 3.49 -26.20 -2.61
N HIS A 571 2.94 -25.34 -3.47
CA HIS A 571 1.50 -25.14 -3.48
C HIS A 571 0.94 -24.70 -4.83
N ASN A 572 -0.36 -24.92 -5.02
CA ASN A 572 -1.08 -24.48 -6.21
C ASN A 572 -0.40 -24.95 -7.52
N LEU A 573 -0.26 -26.26 -7.70
CA LEU A 573 0.24 -26.88 -8.94
C LEU A 573 -0.64 -28.06 -9.33
N THR A 574 -0.65 -28.35 -10.62
CA THR A 574 -1.30 -29.54 -11.18
C THR A 574 -0.25 -30.51 -11.72
N LEU A 575 -0.26 -31.76 -11.28
CA LEU A 575 0.63 -32.81 -11.77
C LEU A 575 -0.23 -33.89 -12.43
N ILE A 576 0.03 -34.20 -13.69
CA ILE A 576 -0.74 -35.20 -14.43
C ILE A 576 0.12 -36.28 -15.05
N ASN A 577 -0.45 -37.48 -15.15
CA ASN A 577 0.07 -38.59 -15.94
C ASN A 577 1.54 -38.90 -15.67
N SER A 578 1.95 -39.07 -14.40
CA SER A 578 3.33 -39.49 -14.12
C SER A 578 3.62 -40.87 -14.72
N LYS A 579 4.87 -41.09 -15.17
CA LYS A 579 5.34 -42.41 -15.60
C LYS A 579 5.42 -43.37 -14.41
N GLY A 580 5.87 -42.89 -13.25
CA GLY A 580 5.85 -43.60 -11.97
C GLY A 580 5.18 -42.74 -10.89
N PHE A 581 5.87 -42.50 -9.77
CA PHE A 581 5.35 -41.65 -8.70
C PHE A 581 5.24 -40.19 -9.15
N HIS A 582 4.25 -39.43 -8.67
CA HIS A 582 4.16 -38.01 -9.02
C HIS A 582 5.16 -37.19 -8.21
N ILE A 583 5.13 -37.33 -6.89
CA ILE A 583 6.04 -36.61 -5.99
C ILE A 583 6.80 -37.59 -5.09
N ASN A 584 8.11 -37.40 -4.96
CA ASN A 584 8.92 -38.10 -3.97
C ASN A 584 9.65 -37.13 -3.05
N ILE A 585 9.43 -37.25 -1.74
CA ILE A 585 10.13 -36.50 -0.68
C ILE A 585 11.09 -37.46 0.02
N GLN A 586 12.39 -37.23 -0.12
CA GLN A 586 13.41 -38.13 0.40
C GLN A 586 14.49 -37.37 1.17
N GLN A 587 14.89 -37.87 2.34
CA GLN A 587 15.97 -37.29 3.16
C GLN A 587 15.80 -35.80 3.46
N SER A 588 14.56 -35.34 3.62
CA SER A 588 14.22 -33.91 3.69
C SER A 588 13.56 -33.52 5.02
N SER A 589 13.54 -32.24 5.36
CA SER A 589 12.95 -31.75 6.62
C SER A 589 12.09 -30.50 6.46
N SER A 590 11.02 -30.40 7.24
CA SER A 590 10.12 -29.22 7.22
C SER A 590 9.57 -28.90 5.83
N VAL A 591 8.96 -29.91 5.17
CA VAL A 591 8.36 -29.78 3.84
C VAL A 591 6.84 -29.60 3.96
N ARG A 592 6.30 -28.56 3.32
CA ARG A 592 4.86 -28.27 3.29
C ARG A 592 4.34 -28.37 1.85
N ILE A 593 3.42 -29.29 1.61
CA ILE A 593 2.69 -29.42 0.36
C ILE A 593 1.24 -29.02 0.61
N ASN A 594 0.69 -28.10 -0.17
CA ASN A 594 -0.72 -27.76 -0.05
C ASN A 594 -1.40 -27.44 -1.38
N SER A 595 -2.71 -27.64 -1.46
CA SER A 595 -3.52 -27.19 -2.60
C SER A 595 -3.01 -27.71 -3.96
N LEU A 596 -2.55 -28.96 -4.01
CA LEU A 596 -2.16 -29.60 -5.28
C LEU A 596 -3.34 -30.36 -5.91
N HIS A 597 -3.29 -30.50 -7.23
CA HIS A 597 -4.13 -31.41 -7.98
C HIS A 597 -3.25 -32.45 -8.68
N ILE A 598 -3.31 -33.70 -8.23
CA ILE A 598 -2.52 -34.81 -8.76
C ILE A 598 -3.47 -35.80 -9.43
N TRP A 599 -3.24 -36.10 -10.71
CA TRP A 599 -4.16 -36.97 -11.45
C TRP A 599 -3.47 -37.91 -12.45
N ALA A 600 -3.81 -39.18 -12.41
CA ALA A 600 -3.55 -40.17 -13.46
C ALA A 600 -4.76 -41.12 -13.57
N PRO A 601 -4.94 -41.81 -14.72
CA PRO A 601 -6.00 -42.80 -14.90
C PRO A 601 -5.99 -43.88 -13.80
N ALA A 602 -7.17 -44.41 -13.45
CA ALA A 602 -7.31 -45.40 -12.38
C ALA A 602 -6.56 -46.72 -12.66
N ASP A 603 -6.30 -47.02 -13.92
CA ASP A 603 -5.57 -48.19 -14.41
C ASP A 603 -4.08 -47.90 -14.66
N SER A 604 -3.57 -46.70 -14.32
CA SER A 604 -2.17 -46.36 -14.51
C SER A 604 -1.27 -47.12 -13.52
N PRO A 605 -0.38 -48.02 -13.99
CA PRO A 605 0.34 -48.93 -13.12
C PRO A 605 1.46 -48.21 -12.33
N ASN A 606 1.57 -48.49 -11.03
CA ASN A 606 2.65 -48.03 -10.14
C ASN A 606 2.81 -46.49 -10.13
N THR A 607 1.67 -45.78 -10.12
CA THR A 607 1.62 -44.33 -10.03
C THR A 607 1.19 -43.90 -8.64
N ASP A 608 2.14 -43.71 -7.74
CA ASP A 608 1.84 -43.09 -6.45
C ASP A 608 1.61 -41.58 -6.61
N GLY A 609 0.78 -41.00 -5.74
CA GLY A 609 0.64 -39.56 -5.64
C GLY A 609 1.87 -38.94 -4.97
N ILE A 610 2.00 -39.08 -3.65
CA ILE A 610 3.13 -38.52 -2.88
C ILE A 610 3.80 -39.63 -2.05
N HIS A 611 5.04 -39.96 -2.37
CA HIS A 611 5.86 -40.90 -1.59
C HIS A 611 6.83 -40.15 -0.66
N ILE A 612 6.78 -40.42 0.65
CA ILE A 612 7.66 -39.83 1.67
C ILE A 612 8.60 -40.88 2.23
N SER A 613 9.91 -40.62 2.30
CA SER A 613 10.87 -41.55 2.92
C SER A 613 12.00 -40.80 3.64
N ARG A 614 12.47 -41.33 4.77
CA ARG A 614 13.61 -40.82 5.55
C ARG A 614 13.52 -39.30 5.81
N SER A 615 12.33 -38.78 6.08
CA SER A 615 12.07 -37.32 6.15
C SER A 615 11.33 -36.93 7.43
N ASP A 616 11.56 -35.72 7.93
CA ASP A 616 10.97 -35.22 9.17
C ASP A 616 10.09 -33.98 8.96
N ASN A 617 9.00 -33.85 9.70
CA ASN A 617 8.10 -32.68 9.71
C ASN A 617 7.54 -32.37 8.30
N VAL A 618 6.89 -33.37 7.70
CA VAL A 618 6.23 -33.24 6.39
C VAL A 618 4.74 -32.96 6.61
N ARG A 619 4.19 -31.92 5.96
CA ARG A 619 2.77 -31.58 6.03
C ARG A 619 2.16 -31.58 4.64
N ILE A 620 1.10 -32.36 4.43
CA ILE A 620 0.34 -32.42 3.19
C ILE A 620 -1.09 -31.99 3.50
N THR A 621 -1.53 -30.86 2.95
CA THR A 621 -2.86 -30.31 3.25
C THR A 621 -3.67 -29.96 2.00
N SER A 622 -5.01 -30.02 2.11
CA SER A 622 -5.94 -29.48 1.09
C SER A 622 -5.68 -29.94 -0.35
N THR A 623 -5.18 -31.15 -0.54
CA THR A 623 -4.68 -31.66 -1.83
C THR A 623 -5.62 -32.73 -2.39
N LYS A 624 -5.86 -32.72 -3.70
CA LYS A 624 -6.68 -33.73 -4.39
C LYS A 624 -5.79 -34.65 -5.20
N ILE A 625 -5.88 -35.96 -4.97
CA ILE A 625 -5.03 -36.97 -5.59
C ILE A 625 -5.89 -38.11 -6.10
N GLY A 626 -5.78 -38.40 -7.40
CA GLY A 626 -6.35 -39.60 -8.01
C GLY A 626 -5.31 -40.27 -8.89
N THR A 627 -4.96 -41.52 -8.62
CA THR A 627 -3.95 -42.26 -9.38
C THR A 627 -4.32 -43.75 -9.45
N GLY A 628 -3.54 -44.56 -10.16
CA GLY A 628 -3.74 -46.02 -10.20
C GLY A 628 -3.06 -46.82 -9.08
N ASP A 629 -2.45 -46.15 -8.08
CA ASP A 629 -1.77 -46.81 -6.94
C ASP A 629 -1.98 -46.00 -5.64
N ASP A 630 -1.01 -45.95 -4.73
CA ASP A 630 -1.12 -45.24 -3.46
C ASP A 630 -1.29 -43.72 -3.66
N CYS A 631 -2.29 -43.12 -3.00
CA CYS A 631 -2.51 -41.68 -2.97
C CYS A 631 -1.34 -40.97 -2.26
N ILE A 632 -0.98 -41.49 -1.07
CA ILE A 632 0.19 -41.08 -0.31
C ILE A 632 0.81 -42.35 0.28
N SER A 633 2.12 -42.55 0.10
CA SER A 633 2.84 -43.70 0.65
C SER A 633 3.97 -43.22 1.57
N ILE A 634 4.08 -43.80 2.77
CA ILE A 634 5.09 -43.43 3.78
C ILE A 634 6.11 -44.57 3.95
N GLY A 635 7.28 -44.40 3.35
CA GLY A 635 8.42 -45.27 3.50
C GLY A 635 9.19 -45.08 4.82
N GLU A 636 10.15 -45.98 5.04
CA GLU A 636 10.96 -46.06 6.26
C GLU A 636 11.64 -44.75 6.67
N GLY A 637 11.86 -44.59 7.98
CA GLY A 637 12.65 -43.50 8.55
C GLY A 637 11.98 -42.12 8.52
N SER A 638 10.67 -42.04 8.26
CA SER A 638 9.94 -40.77 8.26
C SER A 638 9.28 -40.48 9.62
N THR A 639 9.34 -39.25 10.09
CA THR A 639 8.79 -38.81 11.39
C THR A 639 7.97 -37.52 11.23
N ASN A 640 7.02 -37.28 12.14
CA ASN A 640 6.22 -36.05 12.18
C ASN A 640 5.49 -35.71 10.86
N VAL A 641 4.80 -36.69 10.27
CA VAL A 641 4.03 -36.51 9.05
C VAL A 641 2.58 -36.14 9.39
N LEU A 642 2.10 -35.01 8.86
CA LEU A 642 0.71 -34.56 8.98
C LEU A 642 0.02 -34.60 7.62
N ILE A 643 -1.12 -35.28 7.54
CA ILE A 643 -1.99 -35.31 6.35
C ILE A 643 -3.36 -34.80 6.75
N GLN A 644 -3.85 -33.72 6.12
CA GLN A 644 -5.11 -33.08 6.51
C GLN A 644 -5.89 -32.54 5.31
N GLY A 645 -7.19 -32.83 5.22
CA GLY A 645 -8.03 -32.31 4.14
C GLY A 645 -7.61 -32.79 2.75
N VAL A 646 -7.01 -33.98 2.65
CA VAL A 646 -6.63 -34.60 1.38
C VAL A 646 -7.79 -35.45 0.87
N SER A 647 -8.13 -35.29 -0.41
CA SER A 647 -9.09 -36.15 -1.11
C SER A 647 -8.34 -37.17 -1.95
N CYS A 648 -8.50 -38.46 -1.66
CA CYS A 648 -7.89 -39.56 -2.40
C CYS A 648 -8.95 -40.31 -3.22
N GLY A 649 -8.69 -40.54 -4.50
CA GLY A 649 -9.53 -41.39 -5.34
C GLY A 649 -9.52 -40.97 -6.82
N PRO A 650 -9.35 -41.91 -7.77
CA PRO A 650 -9.11 -43.36 -7.60
C PRO A 650 -7.72 -43.66 -6.98
N GLY A 651 -7.49 -44.92 -6.56
CA GLY A 651 -6.20 -45.40 -6.02
C GLY A 651 -6.34 -46.31 -4.77
N HIS A 652 -5.20 -46.67 -4.17
CA HIS A 652 -5.09 -47.54 -2.99
C HIS A 652 -5.20 -46.81 -1.64
N GLY A 653 -5.37 -45.49 -1.65
CA GLY A 653 -5.48 -44.67 -0.44
C GLY A 653 -4.13 -44.29 0.16
N ILE A 654 -4.08 -44.07 1.47
CA ILE A 654 -2.87 -43.67 2.20
C ILE A 654 -2.25 -44.93 2.83
N ARG A 655 -0.97 -45.22 2.58
CA ARG A 655 -0.28 -46.43 3.05
C ARG A 655 1.02 -46.16 3.80
#